data_AF-A0A356MJK5-F1
#
_entry.id   AF-A0A356MJK5-F1
#
_cell.length_a   1.000
_cell.length_b   1.000
_cell.length_c   1.000
_cell.angle_alpha   90.00
_cell.angle_beta   90.00
_cell.angle_gamma   90.00
#
_symmetry.space_group_name_H-M   'P 1'
#
loop_
_entity.id
_entity.type
_entity.pdbx_description
1 polymer ?
#
loop_
_entity_poly.entity_id
_entity_poly.type
_entity_poly.pdbx_seq_one_letter_code
_entity_poly.pdbx_strand_id
1 'polypeptide(L)'
;MREKLKHISLILIVLLSFSFVFAGCTFNPIDFDIDSGYDEDDNGESQPDYDFNITSSLNSITIKVSGVGDVGTKANLVSLNPYQYLYGEENTGLSDDIVFDPQEVTVIEGGEDNVITLDRYDIDGNDGVYKKYYVLDDAGDIMAGPLYCTDIDPISKDADPTQPTNLKGLMCDDRYTDRVADLGCSYTEINFLIDNMIVPNELYNESTGLITPINYREEKINGQLYIHRLDASGNDVTTEKAESIIYNGKKYYFRTDNSSYLPYYDSLIKTYTSENVRMTIIMLMHNVADKYIQPYFLTYPATASVAKSKYVQLNTANEYGAGYWAAFMEFLGKRYCTETANFKYGRVQTYVIGNEIDLSGSWNNIVSPTQSALSLNDYVEEYERQMRIANIALKKYCKETTVLVSISHYWAGKGGDYSVKEILDLLCSKTLKEGNYNWGIAAHPYGRNLTVPNFWYDDVAGGSVNGSLTSFALTWTNLEILQLYLEQSAKRYFGNVRDVYITEGGVSSSSPIAQETLDLQRRQQAAGITYIYYKCANLSCIKALIYYRLIDNPGESAYFGLYTYNMEVQKPAYDVYKYVDTQHTQEEFIDGYLKEIGWAMNGITYGKDAGNVSTWKDVMGICPSRFDWNAISDEQFYDNIITRIVD
;
A
#
# COMPACT_ATOMS: atom_id res chain seq x y z
N MET A 1 -33.13 -43.45 -63.27
CA MET A 1 -33.77 -44.71 -63.73
C MET A 1 -34.17 -45.48 -62.47
N ARG A 2 -35.48 -45.48 -62.16
CA ARG A 2 -36.28 -46.32 -61.24
C ARG A 2 -35.58 -46.93 -60.01
N GLU A 3 -35.95 -46.58 -58.77
CA GLU A 3 -37.14 -47.10 -58.04
C GLU A 3 -37.17 -48.65 -57.98
N LYS A 4 -37.49 -49.37 -56.89
CA LYS A 4 -38.00 -49.06 -55.55
C LYS A 4 -38.12 -50.40 -54.79
N LEU A 5 -37.74 -50.39 -53.51
CA LEU A 5 -38.56 -50.80 -52.36
C LEU A 5 -39.23 -52.20 -52.29
N LYS A 6 -38.92 -52.92 -51.20
CA LYS A 6 -39.87 -53.47 -50.19
C LYS A 6 -39.13 -53.48 -48.83
N HIS A 7 -39.27 -52.47 -47.97
CA HIS A 7 -40.28 -52.27 -46.89
C HIS A 7 -40.18 -53.28 -45.73
N ILE A 8 -39.69 -52.89 -44.55
CA ILE A 8 -40.32 -52.17 -43.40
C ILE A 8 -40.77 -53.17 -42.31
N SER A 9 -40.55 -52.80 -41.04
CA SER A 9 -40.72 -53.50 -39.74
C SER A 9 -39.34 -53.89 -39.20
N LEU A 10 -38.74 -53.22 -38.22
CA LEU A 10 -39.29 -52.93 -36.90
C LEU A 10 -38.54 -51.74 -36.26
N ILE A 11 -39.20 -50.59 -36.21
CA ILE A 11 -39.02 -49.58 -35.18
C ILE A 11 -39.95 -50.02 -34.05
N LEU A 12 -39.41 -50.28 -32.86
CA LEU A 12 -40.01 -50.35 -31.52
C LEU A 12 -39.34 -51.48 -30.71
N ILE A 13 -38.99 -51.15 -29.46
CA ILE A 13 -38.43 -52.02 -28.41
C ILE A 13 -36.90 -52.17 -28.43
N VAL A 14 -36.18 -51.09 -28.10
CA VAL A 14 -35.27 -51.04 -26.93
C VAL A 14 -35.25 -49.58 -26.46
N LEU A 15 -36.30 -49.19 -25.75
CA LEU A 15 -36.43 -47.90 -25.09
C LEU A 15 -36.91 -48.24 -23.67
N LEU A 16 -35.96 -48.52 -22.77
CA LEU A 16 -36.13 -48.44 -21.32
C LEU A 16 -34.81 -48.83 -20.62
N SER A 17 -34.25 -47.84 -19.89
CA SER A 17 -33.31 -47.98 -18.78
C SER A 17 -31.86 -48.35 -19.17
N PHE A 18 -30.79 -47.66 -18.79
CA PHE A 18 -30.55 -46.79 -17.64
C PHE A 18 -29.61 -45.64 -18.05
N SER A 19 -29.90 -44.48 -17.48
CA SER A 19 -29.19 -43.21 -17.54
C SER A 19 -27.68 -43.37 -17.35
N PHE A 20 -26.88 -42.88 -18.30
CA PHE A 20 -25.52 -42.47 -17.98
C PHE A 20 -25.63 -41.27 -17.05
N VAL A 21 -25.21 -41.47 -15.81
CA VAL A 21 -24.97 -40.42 -14.84
C VAL A 21 -23.84 -39.58 -15.41
N PHE A 22 -24.18 -38.48 -16.09
CA PHE A 22 -23.35 -37.30 -16.00
C PHE A 22 -23.29 -36.99 -14.51
N ALA A 23 -22.16 -37.30 -13.87
CA ALA A 23 -21.79 -36.62 -12.64
C ALA A 23 -21.49 -35.17 -13.06
N GLY A 24 -22.55 -34.39 -13.32
CA GLY A 24 -22.46 -32.97 -13.11
C GLY A 24 -22.12 -32.85 -11.64
N CYS A 25 -20.92 -32.36 -11.35
CA CYS A 25 -20.62 -31.76 -10.06
C CYS A 25 -21.57 -30.57 -9.92
N THR A 26 -22.82 -30.83 -9.55
CA THR A 26 -23.66 -29.82 -8.95
C THR A 26 -23.02 -29.54 -7.61
N PHE A 27 -22.20 -28.50 -7.56
CA PHE A 27 -22.00 -27.77 -6.32
C PHE A 27 -23.40 -27.56 -5.74
N ASN A 28 -23.70 -28.22 -4.62
CA ASN A 28 -24.88 -27.85 -3.87
C ASN A 28 -24.71 -26.35 -3.59
N PRO A 29 -25.68 -25.49 -3.92
CA PRO A 29 -25.65 -24.13 -3.46
C PRO A 29 -25.66 -24.23 -1.93
N ILE A 30 -24.50 -23.97 -1.33
CA ILE A 30 -24.43 -23.71 0.10
C ILE A 30 -25.16 -22.39 0.24
N ASP A 31 -26.28 -22.41 0.97
CA ASP A 31 -27.01 -21.21 1.34
C ASP A 31 -26.08 -20.42 2.28
N PHE A 32 -25.41 -19.42 1.73
CA PHE A 32 -24.41 -18.64 2.44
C PHE A 32 -25.12 -17.60 3.32
N ASP A 33 -25.59 -18.05 4.48
CA ASP A 33 -25.76 -17.19 5.66
C ASP A 33 -24.36 -16.84 6.24
N ILE A 34 -23.46 -16.39 5.35
CA ILE A 34 -22.20 -15.78 5.75
C ILE A 34 -22.60 -14.36 6.15
N ASP A 35 -22.56 -14.06 7.45
CA ASP A 35 -22.44 -12.69 7.92
C ASP A 35 -21.21 -12.10 7.24
N SER A 36 -21.46 -11.42 6.12
CA SER A 36 -20.44 -11.10 5.15
C SER A 36 -19.61 -9.90 5.59
N GLY A 37 -20.03 -9.21 6.66
CA GLY A 37 -19.54 -7.87 7.01
C GLY A 37 -19.65 -6.89 5.82
N TYR A 38 -20.44 -7.24 4.81
CA TYR A 38 -20.67 -6.48 3.59
C TYR A 38 -21.86 -5.58 3.90
N ASP A 39 -21.59 -4.30 4.12
CA ASP A 39 -22.65 -3.31 4.27
C ASP A 39 -23.25 -3.07 2.88
N GLU A 40 -24.29 -3.84 2.53
CA GLU A 40 -25.15 -3.55 1.36
C GLU A 40 -25.91 -2.24 1.57
N ASP A 41 -26.18 -1.92 2.84
CA ASP A 41 -26.73 -0.66 3.27
C ASP A 41 -25.58 0.16 3.88
N ASP A 42 -25.00 1.07 3.09
CA ASP A 42 -24.05 2.13 3.49
C ASP A 42 -24.73 3.13 4.46
N ASN A 43 -25.29 2.61 5.56
CA ASN A 43 -26.10 3.33 6.54
C ASN A 43 -25.17 4.01 7.55
N GLY A 44 -24.60 5.18 7.21
CA GLY A 44 -24.19 6.08 8.29
C GLY A 44 -23.32 7.26 7.97
N GLU A 45 -22.46 7.20 6.95
CA GLU A 45 -21.72 8.38 6.50
C GLU A 45 -22.23 8.79 5.14
N SER A 46 -23.45 9.34 5.14
CA SER A 46 -23.91 10.14 4.01
C SER A 46 -22.80 11.13 3.68
N GLN A 47 -22.34 11.12 2.42
CA GLN A 47 -21.60 12.25 1.86
C GLN A 47 -22.28 13.53 2.36
N PRO A 48 -21.51 14.53 2.81
CA PRO A 48 -22.12 15.74 3.34
C PRO A 48 -23.15 16.29 2.34
N ASP A 49 -24.24 16.90 2.83
CA ASP A 49 -25.29 17.49 1.97
C ASP A 49 -24.83 18.80 1.29
N TYR A 50 -23.52 18.94 1.10
CA TYR A 50 -22.84 20.05 0.47
C TYR A 50 -21.80 19.52 -0.51
N ASP A 51 -21.51 20.30 -1.55
CA ASP A 51 -20.39 20.03 -2.46
C ASP A 51 -19.23 20.96 -2.12
N PHE A 52 -18.13 20.40 -1.63
CA PHE A 52 -16.91 21.12 -1.32
C PHE A 52 -15.76 20.42 -2.04
N ASN A 53 -15.13 21.09 -3.00
CA ASN A 53 -14.04 20.53 -3.80
C ASN A 53 -12.90 21.54 -3.98
N ILE A 54 -11.65 21.04 -3.94
CA ILE A 54 -10.45 21.85 -4.10
C ILE A 54 -9.54 21.19 -5.14
N THR A 55 -9.19 21.99 -6.14
CA THR A 55 -8.30 21.59 -7.24
C THR A 55 -7.21 22.64 -7.41
N SER A 56 -6.06 22.25 -7.98
CA SER A 56 -4.97 23.20 -8.23
C SER A 56 -4.39 23.06 -9.63
N SER A 57 -4.03 24.23 -10.18
CA SER A 57 -3.14 24.35 -11.32
C SER A 57 -1.70 24.56 -10.84
N LEU A 58 -0.77 24.83 -11.78
CA LEU A 58 0.60 25.20 -11.44
C LEU A 58 0.70 26.47 -10.59
N ASN A 59 -0.23 27.42 -10.75
CA ASN A 59 -0.12 28.76 -10.14
C ASN A 59 -1.35 29.17 -9.33
N SER A 60 -2.44 28.40 -9.34
CA SER A 60 -3.68 28.75 -8.66
C SER A 60 -4.33 27.56 -7.96
N ILE A 61 -5.13 27.85 -6.94
CA ILE A 61 -6.05 26.91 -6.28
C ILE A 61 -7.48 27.38 -6.59
N THR A 62 -8.33 26.45 -6.99
CA THR A 62 -9.76 26.69 -7.20
C THR A 62 -10.55 25.92 -6.15
N ILE A 63 -11.32 26.65 -5.36
CA ILE A 63 -12.17 26.13 -4.30
C ILE A 63 -13.62 26.32 -4.74
N LYS A 64 -14.38 25.23 -4.76
CA LYS A 64 -15.82 25.23 -5.05
C LYS A 64 -16.57 24.83 -3.79
N VAL A 65 -17.56 25.62 -3.41
CA VAL A 65 -18.44 25.36 -2.26
C VAL A 65 -19.88 25.61 -2.70
N SER A 66 -20.76 24.63 -2.50
CA SER A 66 -22.20 24.79 -2.68
C SER A 66 -22.97 23.98 -1.65
N GLY A 67 -24.20 24.40 -1.33
CA GLY A 67 -25.05 23.72 -0.35
C GLY A 67 -24.63 23.90 1.12
N VAL A 68 -23.71 24.83 1.42
CA VAL A 68 -23.28 25.12 2.80
C VAL A 68 -24.02 26.35 3.33
N GLY A 69 -24.77 26.20 4.42
CA GLY A 69 -25.52 27.29 5.06
C GLY A 69 -26.83 27.66 4.37
N ASP A 70 -27.54 28.63 4.94
CA ASP A 70 -28.83 29.11 4.44
C ASP A 70 -28.67 30.30 3.49
N VAL A 71 -29.53 30.39 2.47
CA VAL A 71 -29.53 31.50 1.50
C VAL A 71 -29.67 32.85 2.22
N GLY A 72 -28.72 33.75 1.95
CA GLY A 72 -28.66 35.10 2.52
C GLY A 72 -27.93 35.20 3.87
N THR A 73 -27.31 34.10 4.32
CA THR A 73 -26.33 34.10 5.43
C THR A 73 -24.91 34.30 4.88
N LYS A 74 -23.99 34.74 5.74
CA LYS A 74 -22.56 34.82 5.40
C LYS A 74 -21.81 33.73 6.13
N ALA A 75 -20.79 33.22 5.47
CA ALA A 75 -19.86 32.27 6.06
C ALA A 75 -18.41 32.61 5.69
N ASN A 76 -17.47 32.28 6.55
CA ASN A 76 -16.05 32.57 6.38
C ASN A 76 -15.34 31.33 5.84
N LEU A 77 -14.77 31.42 4.64
CA LEU A 77 -13.82 30.45 4.15
C LEU A 77 -12.47 30.73 4.81
N VAL A 78 -11.94 29.74 5.51
CA VAL A 78 -10.68 29.86 6.24
C VAL A 78 -9.75 28.69 5.93
N SER A 79 -8.47 28.81 6.32
CA SER A 79 -7.47 27.76 6.10
C SER A 79 -6.55 27.55 7.30
N LEU A 80 -6.09 26.31 7.45
CA LEU A 80 -5.12 25.87 8.46
C LEU A 80 -4.05 24.98 7.82
N ASN A 81 -2.88 24.91 8.46
CA ASN A 81 -1.88 23.89 8.10
C ASN A 81 -2.36 22.48 8.54
N PRO A 82 -1.84 21.39 7.96
CA PRO A 82 -2.30 20.02 8.25
C PRO A 82 -2.27 19.62 9.74
N TYR A 83 -1.32 20.18 10.49
CA TYR A 83 -1.09 19.88 11.90
C TYR A 83 -1.81 20.82 12.86
N GLN A 84 -2.60 21.78 12.37
CA GLN A 84 -3.34 22.76 13.19
C GLN A 84 -4.83 22.43 13.19
N TYR A 85 -5.54 22.66 14.29
CA TYR A 85 -6.97 22.39 14.40
C TYR A 85 -7.70 23.57 15.07
N LEU A 86 -8.93 23.80 14.67
CA LEU A 86 -9.87 24.72 15.28
C LEU A 86 -10.29 24.23 16.66
N TYR A 87 -10.75 25.16 17.49
CA TYR A 87 -11.30 24.83 18.80
C TYR A 87 -12.47 23.84 18.68
N GLY A 88 -12.38 22.72 19.38
CA GLY A 88 -13.47 21.75 19.47
C GLY A 88 -13.57 20.78 18.29
N GLU A 89 -12.62 20.78 17.35
CA GLU A 89 -12.51 19.69 16.37
C GLU A 89 -12.32 18.35 17.07
N GLU A 90 -13.06 17.34 16.59
CA GLU A 90 -12.90 15.97 17.02
C GLU A 90 -11.73 15.31 16.26
N ASN A 91 -11.02 14.37 16.91
CA ASN A 91 -9.90 13.62 16.33
C ASN A 91 -8.72 14.50 15.85
N THR A 92 -8.07 15.21 16.78
CA THR A 92 -6.87 16.02 16.49
C THR A 92 -5.56 15.23 16.58
N GLY A 93 -5.64 13.94 16.92
CA GLY A 93 -4.48 13.08 17.11
C GLY A 93 -3.58 13.59 18.23
N LEU A 94 -2.28 13.67 17.96
CA LEU A 94 -1.25 14.16 18.87
C LEU A 94 -0.80 15.59 18.53
N SER A 95 -1.58 16.34 17.75
CA SER A 95 -1.23 17.73 17.42
C SER A 95 -1.06 18.58 18.68
N ASP A 96 -0.02 19.42 18.67
CA ASP A 96 0.21 20.41 19.73
C ASP A 96 -0.69 21.66 19.55
N ASP A 97 -1.23 21.89 18.34
CA ASP A 97 -1.93 23.12 17.92
C ASP A 97 -3.43 22.89 17.70
N ILE A 98 -4.18 22.63 18.77
CA ILE A 98 -5.61 22.22 18.71
C ILE A 98 -6.63 23.35 18.95
N VAL A 99 -6.16 24.59 19.07
CA VAL A 99 -6.99 25.80 19.25
C VAL A 99 -6.35 26.92 18.44
N PHE A 100 -6.19 26.69 17.14
CA PHE A 100 -5.48 27.61 16.26
C PHE A 100 -6.43 28.61 15.62
N ASP A 101 -6.07 29.90 15.65
CA ASP A 101 -6.80 30.95 14.95
C ASP A 101 -6.58 30.82 13.43
N PRO A 102 -7.61 30.51 12.64
CA PRO A 102 -7.40 30.18 11.24
C PRO A 102 -7.11 31.41 10.39
N GLN A 103 -6.43 31.21 9.26
CA GLN A 103 -6.22 32.27 8.29
C GLN A 103 -7.50 32.49 7.48
N GLU A 104 -8.09 33.68 7.58
CA GLU A 104 -9.21 34.09 6.74
C GLU A 104 -8.78 34.12 5.26
N VAL A 105 -9.55 33.42 4.42
CA VAL A 105 -9.36 33.41 2.97
C VAL A 105 -10.30 34.42 2.33
N THR A 106 -11.60 34.27 2.55
CA THR A 106 -12.65 35.19 2.07
C THR A 106 -14.00 34.91 2.74
N VAL A 107 -14.97 35.78 2.51
CA VAL A 107 -16.37 35.57 2.91
C VAL A 107 -17.15 35.02 1.71
N ILE A 108 -17.97 34.01 1.95
CA ILE A 108 -18.86 33.40 0.96
C ILE A 108 -20.33 33.59 1.36
N GLU A 109 -21.23 33.53 0.37
CA GLU A 109 -22.67 33.60 0.60
C GLU A 109 -23.21 32.18 0.83
N GLY A 110 -23.90 31.98 1.95
CA GLY A 110 -24.46 30.68 2.34
C GLY A 110 -25.58 30.23 1.43
N GLY A 111 -25.71 28.92 1.21
CA GLY A 111 -26.73 28.31 0.37
C GLY A 111 -26.58 28.54 -1.14
N GLU A 112 -25.52 29.25 -1.57
CA GLU A 112 -25.24 29.57 -2.98
C GLU A 112 -23.99 28.83 -3.52
N ASP A 113 -23.85 28.81 -4.85
CA ASP A 113 -22.68 28.27 -5.54
C ASP A 113 -21.53 29.29 -5.51
N ASN A 114 -20.48 28.98 -4.76
CA ASN A 114 -19.29 29.82 -4.61
C ASN A 114 -18.09 29.20 -5.34
N VAL A 115 -17.39 30.01 -6.14
CA VAL A 115 -16.13 29.62 -6.79
C VAL A 115 -15.05 30.64 -6.47
N ILE A 116 -14.06 30.22 -5.69
CA ILE A 116 -12.96 31.05 -5.21
C ILE A 116 -11.69 30.62 -5.95
N THR A 117 -10.95 31.58 -6.50
CA THR A 117 -9.63 31.33 -7.09
C THR A 117 -8.59 32.09 -6.30
N LEU A 118 -7.59 31.37 -5.81
CA LEU A 118 -6.46 31.88 -5.03
C LEU A 118 -5.16 31.68 -5.81
N ASP A 119 -4.19 32.56 -5.58
CA ASP A 119 -2.80 32.23 -5.93
C ASP A 119 -2.36 31.02 -5.12
N ARG A 120 -1.67 30.08 -5.77
CA ARG A 120 -1.23 28.83 -5.12
C ARG A 120 -0.15 29.10 -4.08
N TYR A 121 0.74 30.04 -4.37
CA TYR A 121 1.85 30.42 -3.49
C TYR A 121 1.56 31.79 -2.90
N ASP A 122 1.58 31.91 -1.57
CA ASP A 122 1.47 33.22 -0.91
C ASP A 122 2.78 34.03 -1.01
N ILE A 123 2.78 35.23 -0.44
CA ILE A 123 3.93 36.15 -0.51
C ILE A 123 5.19 35.61 0.18
N ASP A 124 5.03 34.68 1.11
CA ASP A 124 6.12 34.01 1.84
C ASP A 124 6.56 32.71 1.13
N GLY A 125 5.87 32.35 0.03
CA GLY A 125 6.14 31.15 -0.76
C GLY A 125 5.52 29.88 -0.17
N ASN A 126 4.51 29.99 0.69
CA ASN A 126 3.76 28.84 1.19
C ASN A 126 2.80 28.33 0.13
N ASP A 127 2.83 27.03 -0.10
CA ASP A 127 2.01 26.35 -1.10
C ASP A 127 0.66 25.97 -0.49
N GLY A 128 -0.41 26.62 -0.94
CA GLY A 128 -1.76 26.43 -0.39
C GLY A 128 -2.32 25.02 -0.60
N VAL A 129 -1.74 24.19 -1.49
CA VAL A 129 -2.20 22.81 -1.68
C VAL A 129 -2.02 21.94 -0.44
N TYR A 130 -1.12 22.32 0.48
CA TYR A 130 -0.91 21.64 1.75
C TYR A 130 -1.90 22.11 2.83
N LYS A 131 -2.63 23.20 2.63
CA LYS A 131 -3.60 23.68 3.62
C LYS A 131 -4.87 22.83 3.58
N LYS A 132 -5.50 22.71 4.74
CA LYS A 132 -6.92 22.30 4.84
C LYS A 132 -7.79 23.54 4.97
N TYR A 133 -8.98 23.46 4.39
CA TYR A 133 -9.91 24.57 4.29
C TYR A 133 -11.23 24.24 4.97
N TYR A 134 -11.85 25.25 5.57
CA TYR A 134 -13.10 25.15 6.32
C TYR A 134 -14.04 26.26 5.92
N VAL A 135 -15.35 26.02 6.07
CA VAL A 135 -16.37 27.06 6.05
C VAL A 135 -16.91 27.20 7.46
N LEU A 136 -16.81 28.40 8.04
CA LEU A 136 -17.27 28.71 9.39
C LEU A 136 -18.44 29.70 9.34
N ASP A 137 -19.35 29.60 10.31
CA ASP A 137 -20.39 30.62 10.48
C ASP A 137 -19.85 31.90 11.18
N ASP A 138 -20.73 32.86 11.46
CA ASP A 138 -20.39 34.11 12.16
C ASP A 138 -19.97 33.89 13.64
N ALA A 139 -20.32 32.74 14.23
CA ALA A 139 -19.92 32.35 15.59
C ALA A 139 -18.58 31.61 15.62
N GLY A 140 -18.08 31.18 14.46
CA GLY A 140 -16.87 30.38 14.30
C GLY A 140 -17.12 28.87 14.33
N ASP A 141 -18.38 28.43 14.28
CA ASP A 141 -18.73 27.01 14.24
C ASP A 141 -18.51 26.42 12.83
N ILE A 142 -18.04 25.17 12.75
CA ILE A 142 -17.72 24.51 11.48
C ILE A 142 -19.01 24.14 10.74
N MET A 143 -19.21 24.72 9.56
CA MET A 143 -20.31 24.39 8.66
C MET A 143 -19.91 23.33 7.62
N ALA A 144 -18.66 23.36 7.15
CA ALA A 144 -18.10 22.40 6.20
C ALA A 144 -16.58 22.28 6.33
N GLY A 145 -16.04 21.13 5.92
CA GLY A 145 -14.63 20.79 6.04
C GLY A 145 -14.28 20.07 7.36
N PRO A 146 -12.97 19.80 7.61
CA PRO A 146 -11.85 20.22 6.78
C PRO A 146 -11.86 19.59 5.39
N LEU A 147 -11.33 20.30 4.39
CA LEU A 147 -11.12 19.74 3.06
C LEU A 147 -9.74 20.10 2.52
N TYR A 148 -9.06 19.13 1.93
CA TYR A 148 -7.76 19.30 1.29
C TYR A 148 -7.89 19.33 -0.25
N CYS A 149 -6.87 19.89 -0.91
CA CYS A 149 -6.72 19.77 -2.36
C CYS A 149 -6.44 18.32 -2.77
N THR A 150 -7.25 17.76 -3.68
CA THR A 150 -7.15 16.35 -4.09
C THR A 150 -6.80 16.14 -5.56
N ASP A 151 -7.05 17.13 -6.42
CA ASP A 151 -6.58 17.15 -7.81
C ASP A 151 -5.51 18.22 -7.98
N ILE A 152 -4.27 17.77 -8.17
CA ILE A 152 -3.09 18.62 -8.27
C ILE A 152 -2.50 18.45 -9.66
N ASP A 153 -2.43 19.55 -10.42
CA ASP A 153 -1.67 19.57 -11.66
C ASP A 153 -0.17 19.40 -11.37
N PRO A 154 0.48 18.36 -11.92
CA PRO A 154 1.88 18.11 -11.66
C PRO A 154 2.76 19.08 -12.48
N ILE A 155 3.92 19.42 -11.91
CA ILE A 155 4.98 20.20 -12.55
C ILE A 155 5.56 19.46 -13.75
N SER A 156 5.78 18.15 -13.61
CA SER A 156 6.19 17.26 -14.71
C SER A 156 4.99 16.47 -15.22
N LYS A 157 4.93 16.31 -16.54
CA LYS A 157 3.94 15.47 -17.24
C LYS A 157 4.62 14.31 -17.95
N ASP A 158 5.79 13.93 -17.45
CA ASP A 158 6.65 12.93 -18.06
C ASP A 158 6.02 11.54 -17.90
N ALA A 159 6.02 10.77 -18.98
CA ALA A 159 5.51 9.41 -18.96
C ALA A 159 6.45 8.49 -18.15
N ASP A 160 5.89 7.44 -17.58
CA ASP A 160 6.71 6.39 -16.97
C ASP A 160 7.55 5.67 -18.05
N PRO A 161 8.90 5.65 -17.94
CA PRO A 161 9.76 4.94 -18.87
C PRO A 161 9.61 3.42 -18.74
N THR A 162 9.03 2.92 -17.65
CA THR A 162 8.78 1.50 -17.44
C THR A 162 7.40 1.09 -17.92
N GLN A 163 7.31 -0.11 -18.50
CA GLN A 163 6.12 -0.72 -19.07
C GLN A 163 6.04 -2.16 -18.55
N PRO A 164 5.48 -2.39 -17.35
CA PRO A 164 5.42 -3.72 -16.75
C PRO A 164 4.61 -4.66 -17.65
N THR A 165 5.11 -5.88 -17.85
CA THR A 165 4.52 -6.88 -18.76
C THR A 165 3.77 -7.99 -18.03
N ASN A 166 3.77 -7.98 -16.70
CA ASN A 166 3.04 -8.89 -15.83
C ASN A 166 3.01 -8.30 -14.42
N LEU A 167 2.28 -8.93 -13.51
CA LEU A 167 2.26 -8.55 -12.09
C LEU A 167 3.42 -9.16 -11.26
N LYS A 168 4.33 -9.95 -11.85
CA LYS A 168 5.39 -10.64 -11.08
C LYS A 168 6.41 -9.64 -10.55
N GLY A 169 6.76 -9.80 -9.28
CA GLY A 169 7.85 -9.10 -8.64
C GLY A 169 8.62 -9.95 -7.66
N LEU A 170 9.83 -9.54 -7.31
CA LEU A 170 10.69 -10.28 -6.39
C LEU A 170 11.21 -9.35 -5.30
N MET A 171 11.08 -9.74 -4.02
CA MET A 171 11.82 -9.07 -2.96
C MET A 171 13.31 -9.42 -3.08
N CYS A 172 14.14 -8.38 -3.19
CA CYS A 172 15.57 -8.50 -3.50
C CYS A 172 16.48 -8.17 -2.32
N ASP A 173 15.94 -8.09 -1.09
CA ASP A 173 16.70 -7.84 0.13
C ASP A 173 17.60 -6.59 0.04
N ASP A 174 17.04 -5.51 -0.51
CA ASP A 174 17.70 -4.22 -0.72
C ASP A 174 18.95 -4.27 -1.60
N ARG A 175 19.05 -5.26 -2.49
CA ARG A 175 20.22 -5.47 -3.36
C ARG A 175 19.84 -5.68 -4.81
N TYR A 176 20.79 -5.37 -5.69
CA TYR A 176 20.67 -5.74 -7.08
C TYR A 176 20.83 -7.26 -7.23
N THR A 177 19.96 -7.88 -8.02
CA THR A 177 20.11 -9.27 -8.48
C THR A 177 19.62 -9.40 -9.92
N ASP A 178 20.40 -10.09 -10.75
CA ASP A 178 20.02 -10.45 -12.12
C ASP A 178 18.85 -11.45 -12.19
N ARG A 179 18.48 -12.03 -11.04
CA ARG A 179 17.36 -12.97 -10.93
C ARG A 179 16.00 -12.33 -11.15
N VAL A 180 15.86 -11.02 -10.94
CA VAL A 180 14.64 -10.29 -11.31
C VAL A 180 14.37 -10.45 -12.81
N ALA A 181 15.40 -10.21 -13.64
CA ALA A 181 15.30 -10.37 -15.08
C ALA A 181 15.16 -11.85 -15.49
N ASP A 182 15.90 -12.78 -14.88
CA ASP A 182 15.81 -14.21 -15.22
C ASP A 182 14.43 -14.81 -14.92
N LEU A 183 13.75 -14.34 -13.87
CA LEU A 183 12.39 -14.74 -13.52
C LEU A 183 11.32 -14.00 -14.32
N GLY A 184 11.69 -13.02 -15.14
CA GLY A 184 10.76 -12.20 -15.91
C GLY A 184 9.87 -11.32 -15.04
N CYS A 185 10.39 -10.81 -13.92
CA CYS A 185 9.65 -9.93 -13.03
C CYS A 185 9.58 -8.50 -13.59
N SER A 186 8.42 -7.87 -13.48
CA SER A 186 8.21 -6.46 -13.82
C SER A 186 8.30 -5.53 -12.60
N TYR A 187 8.31 -6.08 -11.39
CA TYR A 187 8.32 -5.33 -10.13
C TYR A 187 9.43 -5.79 -9.18
N THR A 188 9.89 -4.88 -8.33
CA THR A 188 10.72 -5.17 -7.15
C THR A 188 10.42 -4.14 -6.07
N GLU A 189 10.88 -4.37 -4.86
CA GLU A 189 10.83 -3.39 -3.78
C GLU A 189 12.22 -3.11 -3.21
N ILE A 190 12.29 -2.06 -2.39
CA ILE A 190 13.39 -1.77 -1.47
C ILE A 190 12.85 -1.23 -0.14
N ASN A 191 13.42 -1.69 0.97
CA ASN A 191 13.37 -1.03 2.26
C ASN A 191 14.28 0.20 2.23
N PHE A 192 13.65 1.36 2.16
CA PHE A 192 14.30 2.66 2.05
C PHE A 192 14.40 3.30 3.44
N LEU A 193 15.54 3.06 4.08
CA LEU A 193 15.87 3.62 5.39
C LEU A 193 16.23 5.10 5.22
N ILE A 194 15.38 5.99 5.72
CA ILE A 194 15.55 7.45 5.59
C ILE A 194 16.59 8.01 6.57
N ASP A 195 17.10 7.17 7.46
CA ASP A 195 18.06 7.53 8.50
C ASP A 195 19.23 8.34 7.92
N ASN A 196 19.57 9.42 8.62
CA ASN A 196 20.68 10.31 8.28
C ASN A 196 20.54 11.04 6.92
N MET A 197 19.46 10.86 6.15
CA MET A 197 19.28 11.58 4.88
C MET A 197 18.87 13.03 5.10
N ILE A 198 18.01 13.28 6.09
CA ILE A 198 17.46 14.62 6.35
C ILE A 198 18.41 15.36 7.30
N VAL A 199 18.85 16.55 6.91
CA VAL A 199 19.73 17.38 7.73
C VAL A 199 18.88 18.22 8.69
N PRO A 200 19.17 18.22 10.00
CA PRO A 200 18.49 19.10 10.96
C PRO A 200 18.78 20.58 10.70
N ASN A 201 17.75 21.41 10.69
CA ASN A 201 17.84 22.87 10.69
C ASN A 201 17.89 23.45 12.11
N GLU A 202 17.45 22.69 13.12
CA GLU A 202 17.42 23.13 14.50
C GLU A 202 17.71 21.99 15.49
N LEU A 203 18.19 22.35 16.67
CA LEU A 203 18.35 21.46 17.82
C LEU A 203 17.30 21.75 18.87
N TYR A 204 16.82 20.70 19.54
CA TYR A 204 15.92 20.81 20.68
C TYR A 204 16.60 20.36 21.98
N ASN A 205 16.64 21.27 22.95
CA ASN A 205 17.05 20.97 24.32
C ASN A 205 15.85 20.58 25.16
N GLU A 206 15.70 19.28 25.42
CA GLU A 206 14.59 18.71 26.20
C GLU A 206 14.52 19.24 27.64
N SER A 207 15.65 19.61 28.25
CA SER A 207 15.67 20.09 29.63
C SER A 207 15.19 21.53 29.78
N THR A 208 15.31 22.35 28.73
CA THR A 208 14.94 23.77 28.75
C THR A 208 13.77 24.10 27.83
N GLY A 209 13.35 23.18 26.97
CA GLY A 209 12.38 23.43 25.90
C GLY A 209 12.88 24.37 24.80
N LEU A 210 14.20 24.66 24.75
CA LEU A 210 14.74 25.65 23.83
C LEU A 210 15.03 25.03 22.45
N ILE A 211 14.53 25.67 21.40
CA ILE A 211 14.84 25.36 20.01
C ILE A 211 15.93 26.32 19.53
N THR A 212 17.06 25.78 19.05
CA THR A 212 18.20 26.57 18.58
C THR A 212 18.47 26.28 17.11
N PRO A 213 18.38 27.28 16.21
CA PRO A 213 18.74 27.12 14.80
C PRO A 213 20.20 26.68 14.63
N ILE A 214 20.46 25.80 13.67
CA ILE A 214 21.81 25.39 13.28
C ILE A 214 22.27 26.30 12.15
N ASN A 215 23.45 26.90 12.32
CA ASN A 215 24.05 27.74 11.30
C ASN A 215 24.86 26.88 10.31
N TYR A 216 24.50 27.00 9.03
CA TYR A 216 25.22 26.37 7.92
C TYR A 216 25.81 27.43 7.00
N ARG A 217 27.07 27.25 6.61
CA ARG A 217 27.64 27.93 5.44
C ARG A 217 27.47 27.04 4.22
N GLU A 218 26.85 27.55 3.16
CA GLU A 218 26.78 26.87 1.86
C GLU A 218 28.04 27.15 1.04
N GLU A 219 28.56 26.11 0.39
CA GLU A 219 29.64 26.22 -0.59
C GLU A 219 29.29 25.40 -1.83
N LYS A 220 29.53 25.96 -3.02
CA LYS A 220 29.39 25.21 -4.28
C LYS A 220 30.76 24.84 -4.84
N ILE A 221 31.06 23.55 -4.88
CA ILE A 221 32.29 23.00 -5.45
C ILE A 221 31.90 22.21 -6.70
N ASN A 222 32.37 22.64 -7.88
CA ASN A 222 32.04 22.02 -9.17
C ASN A 222 30.52 21.87 -9.42
N GLY A 223 29.72 22.84 -8.97
CA GLY A 223 28.27 22.84 -9.13
C GLY A 223 27.51 21.98 -8.11
N GLN A 224 28.20 21.20 -7.28
CA GLN A 224 27.62 20.46 -6.17
C GLN A 224 27.55 21.32 -4.92
N LEU A 225 26.43 21.27 -4.19
CA LEU A 225 26.26 21.93 -2.92
C LEU A 225 26.92 21.12 -1.79
N TYR A 226 27.69 21.82 -0.97
CA TYR A 226 28.22 21.37 0.32
C TYR A 226 27.69 22.30 1.40
N ILE A 227 27.30 21.73 2.53
CA ILE A 227 26.93 22.47 3.73
C ILE A 227 27.99 22.27 4.81
N HIS A 228 28.38 23.36 5.45
CA HIS A 228 29.33 23.37 6.55
C HIS A 228 28.63 23.76 7.83
N ARG A 229 28.47 22.82 8.77
CA ARG A 229 27.89 23.13 10.09
C ARG A 229 28.91 23.94 10.89
N LEU A 230 28.49 25.06 11.45
CA LEU A 230 29.39 25.96 12.20
C LEU A 230 29.27 25.76 13.71
N ASP A 231 30.38 25.89 14.44
CA ASP A 231 30.38 26.05 15.90
C ASP A 231 29.99 27.49 16.30
N ALA A 232 29.88 27.75 17.61
CA ALA A 232 29.56 29.08 18.13
C ALA A 232 30.61 30.16 17.80
N SER A 233 31.82 29.77 17.40
CA SER A 233 32.90 30.67 16.98
C SER A 233 32.92 30.86 15.45
N GLY A 234 32.02 30.20 14.70
CA GLY A 234 31.94 30.26 13.25
C GLY A 234 32.91 29.33 12.51
N ASN A 235 33.53 28.36 13.20
CA ASN A 235 34.41 27.39 12.56
C ASN A 235 33.61 26.18 12.03
N ASP A 236 34.06 25.62 10.92
CA ASP A 236 33.46 24.40 10.35
C ASP A 236 33.65 23.20 11.29
N VAL A 237 32.56 22.50 11.58
CA VAL A 237 32.51 21.30 12.43
C VAL A 237 32.31 20.05 11.58
N THR A 238 31.42 20.14 10.58
CA THR A 238 31.17 19.08 9.61
C THR A 238 31.04 19.69 8.22
N THR A 239 31.38 18.91 7.20
CA THR A 239 31.16 19.25 5.80
C THR A 239 30.45 18.07 5.15
N GLU A 240 29.27 18.32 4.59
CA GLU A 240 28.41 17.28 4.02
C GLU A 240 28.01 17.69 2.60
N LYS A 241 28.03 16.74 1.66
CA LYS A 241 27.49 16.96 0.33
C LYS A 241 25.97 16.89 0.40
N ALA A 242 25.28 17.92 -0.05
CA ALA A 242 23.83 18.01 0.06
C ALA A 242 23.14 18.44 -1.23
N GLU A 243 21.84 18.19 -1.29
CA GLU A 243 20.88 18.89 -2.15
C GLU A 243 19.88 19.62 -1.25
N SER A 244 19.08 20.53 -1.80
CA SER A 244 18.09 21.28 -1.03
C SER A 244 16.78 21.50 -1.78
N ILE A 245 15.70 21.64 -1.00
CA ILE A 245 14.37 22.06 -1.45
C ILE A 245 13.94 23.26 -0.61
N ILE A 246 13.20 24.18 -1.24
CA ILE A 246 12.46 25.23 -0.52
C ILE A 246 11.03 24.74 -0.38
N TYR A 247 10.58 24.57 0.85
CA TYR A 247 9.21 24.21 1.20
C TYR A 247 8.67 25.28 2.14
N ASN A 248 7.54 25.89 1.79
CA ASN A 248 6.89 26.96 2.57
C ASN A 248 7.87 28.04 3.05
N GLY A 249 8.62 28.62 2.09
CA GLY A 249 9.62 29.66 2.36
C GLY A 249 10.89 29.19 3.11
N LYS A 250 10.91 28.00 3.70
CA LYS A 250 12.05 27.43 4.45
C LYS A 250 12.88 26.50 3.57
N LYS A 251 14.20 26.60 3.69
CA LYS A 251 15.14 25.71 2.99
C LYS A 251 15.43 24.46 3.84
N TYR A 252 15.36 23.30 3.22
CA TYR A 252 15.67 22.00 3.80
C TYR A 252 16.82 21.35 3.03
N TYR A 253 17.70 20.63 3.72
CA TYR A 253 18.86 19.98 3.12
C TYR A 253 18.79 18.46 3.28
N PHE A 254 19.28 17.77 2.25
CA PHE A 254 19.31 16.31 2.19
C PHE A 254 20.72 15.84 1.85
N ARG A 255 21.27 14.94 2.65
CA ARG A 255 22.61 14.37 2.43
C ARG A 255 22.60 13.53 1.17
N THR A 256 23.61 13.73 0.32
CA THR A 256 23.76 13.05 -0.99
C THR A 256 25.15 12.44 -1.17
N ASP A 257 25.91 12.32 -0.08
CA ASP A 257 27.12 11.52 -0.01
C ASP A 257 26.85 10.20 0.74
N ASN A 258 27.92 9.41 0.90
CA ASN A 258 27.91 8.08 1.51
C ASN A 258 27.72 8.11 3.04
N SER A 259 27.48 9.27 3.65
CA SER A 259 26.99 9.33 5.04
C SER A 259 25.52 8.89 5.15
N SER A 260 24.83 8.78 4.01
CA SER A 260 23.48 8.27 3.86
C SER A 260 23.44 7.10 2.86
N TYR A 261 22.34 6.34 2.86
CA TYR A 261 22.10 5.28 1.87
C TYR A 261 21.60 5.80 0.51
N LEU A 262 21.32 7.09 0.38
CA LEU A 262 20.67 7.65 -0.82
C LEU A 262 21.44 7.37 -2.12
N PRO A 263 22.78 7.54 -2.21
CA PRO A 263 23.50 7.22 -3.45
C PRO A 263 23.41 5.75 -3.85
N TYR A 264 23.30 4.85 -2.87
CA TYR A 264 23.11 3.42 -3.12
C TYR A 264 21.71 3.16 -3.67
N TYR A 265 20.67 3.72 -3.04
CA TYR A 265 19.30 3.60 -3.52
C TYR A 265 19.14 4.20 -4.92
N ASP A 266 19.72 5.37 -5.20
CA ASP A 266 19.72 5.97 -6.54
C ASP A 266 20.30 5.01 -7.60
N SER A 267 21.42 4.36 -7.28
CA SER A 267 22.04 3.40 -8.20
C SER A 267 21.14 2.20 -8.44
N LEU A 268 20.49 1.69 -7.39
CA LEU A 268 19.62 0.52 -7.46
C LEU A 268 18.34 0.82 -8.25
N ILE A 269 17.64 1.91 -7.91
CA ILE A 269 16.43 2.39 -8.59
C ILE A 269 16.72 2.64 -10.07
N LYS A 270 17.83 3.33 -10.38
CA LYS A 270 18.25 3.57 -11.77
C LYS A 270 18.48 2.28 -12.54
N THR A 271 19.15 1.31 -11.93
CA THR A 271 19.47 0.03 -12.59
C THR A 271 18.19 -0.71 -12.96
N TYR A 272 17.28 -0.91 -12.01
CA TYR A 272 16.01 -1.58 -12.27
C TYR A 272 15.11 -0.80 -13.24
N THR A 273 15.09 0.54 -13.16
CA THR A 273 14.38 1.37 -14.16
C THR A 273 14.91 1.10 -15.57
N SER A 274 16.23 0.99 -15.75
CA SER A 274 16.84 0.71 -17.06
C SER A 274 16.58 -0.70 -17.58
N GLU A 275 16.17 -1.60 -16.69
CA GLU A 275 15.80 -2.99 -16.98
C GLU A 275 14.28 -3.17 -17.13
N ASN A 276 13.52 -2.07 -17.22
CA ASN A 276 12.06 -2.07 -17.31
C ASN A 276 11.36 -2.68 -16.08
N VAL A 277 11.98 -2.59 -14.91
CA VAL A 277 11.44 -3.06 -13.63
C VAL A 277 10.99 -1.86 -12.78
N ARG A 278 9.73 -1.88 -12.35
CA ARG A 278 9.16 -0.88 -11.45
C ARG A 278 9.60 -1.11 -10.01
N MET A 279 10.12 -0.06 -9.39
CA MET A 279 10.49 -0.05 -7.98
C MET A 279 9.34 0.43 -7.10
N THR A 280 8.99 -0.35 -6.08
CA THR A 280 8.19 0.08 -4.93
C THR A 280 9.13 0.44 -3.77
N ILE A 281 9.00 1.64 -3.23
CA ILE A 281 9.81 2.10 -2.09
C ILE A 281 9.03 1.89 -0.79
N ILE A 282 9.61 1.18 0.18
CA ILE A 282 9.08 1.06 1.55
C ILE A 282 9.79 2.07 2.45
N MET A 283 9.09 3.11 2.87
CA MET A 283 9.64 4.22 3.64
C MET A 283 9.74 3.84 5.11
N LEU A 284 10.96 3.70 5.61
CA LEU A 284 11.25 3.24 6.97
C LEU A 284 12.20 4.19 7.69
N MET A 285 12.03 4.31 9.00
CA MET A 285 12.83 5.18 9.83
C MET A 285 13.11 4.53 11.18
N HIS A 286 14.35 4.61 11.65
CA HIS A 286 14.68 4.30 13.04
C HIS A 286 14.63 5.56 13.90
N ASN A 287 14.51 5.37 15.21
CA ASN A 287 14.77 6.45 16.15
C ASN A 287 16.29 6.63 16.31
N VAL A 288 16.84 7.68 15.70
CA VAL A 288 18.26 8.05 15.85
C VAL A 288 18.41 9.06 16.97
N ALA A 289 19.14 8.68 18.03
CA ALA A 289 19.35 9.53 19.20
C ALA A 289 20.20 10.79 18.92
N ASP A 290 21.08 10.75 17.92
CA ASP A 290 21.91 11.89 17.56
C ASP A 290 21.12 12.94 16.76
N LYS A 291 20.72 14.00 17.47
CA LYS A 291 19.94 15.12 16.93
C LYS A 291 20.68 15.97 15.91
N TYR A 292 21.98 15.78 15.74
CA TYR A 292 22.74 16.41 14.66
C TYR A 292 22.68 15.61 13.35
N ILE A 293 22.29 14.35 13.43
CA ILE A 293 22.19 13.45 12.28
C ILE A 293 20.74 13.39 11.81
N GLN A 294 19.77 13.33 12.72
CA GLN A 294 18.33 13.27 12.41
C GLN A 294 17.57 14.38 13.14
N PRO A 295 16.62 15.07 12.47
CA PRO A 295 15.87 16.14 13.13
C PRO A 295 15.02 15.59 14.27
N TYR A 296 15.11 16.23 15.44
CA TYR A 296 14.42 15.77 16.66
C TYR A 296 12.91 15.61 16.46
N PHE A 297 12.28 16.64 15.88
CA PHE A 297 10.83 16.72 15.68
C PHE A 297 10.29 15.82 14.57
N LEU A 298 11.17 15.10 13.85
CA LEU A 298 10.76 14.09 12.87
C LEU A 298 10.26 12.80 13.52
N THR A 299 10.55 12.60 14.81
CA THR A 299 10.09 11.45 15.59
C THR A 299 9.23 11.91 16.76
N TYR A 300 8.32 11.06 17.23
CA TYR A 300 7.53 11.35 18.43
C TYR A 300 8.42 11.20 19.68
N PRO A 301 8.43 12.16 20.63
CA PRO A 301 9.24 12.05 21.85
C PRO A 301 9.00 10.75 22.63
N ALA A 302 7.77 10.23 22.60
CA ALA A 302 7.40 8.97 23.25
C ALA A 302 8.16 7.75 22.70
N THR A 303 8.78 7.85 21.52
CA THR A 303 9.57 6.77 20.89
C THR A 303 11.04 6.78 21.27
N ALA A 304 11.55 7.76 22.05
CA ALA A 304 12.98 7.91 22.33
C ALA A 304 13.66 6.72 23.05
N SER A 305 12.89 5.75 23.58
CA SER A 305 13.39 4.58 24.33
C SER A 305 13.20 3.24 23.61
N VAL A 306 12.91 3.25 22.30
CA VAL A 306 12.48 2.08 21.50
C VAL A 306 13.56 1.02 21.21
N ALA A 307 14.45 0.68 22.15
CA ALA A 307 15.50 -0.34 21.94
C ALA A 307 14.98 -1.75 21.51
N LYS A 308 13.66 -1.97 21.49
CA LYS A 308 12.99 -3.20 21.05
C LYS A 308 12.19 -3.07 19.74
N SER A 309 11.88 -1.88 19.26
CA SER A 309 11.12 -1.69 18.02
C SER A 309 12.06 -1.58 16.82
N LYS A 310 11.58 -2.00 15.64
CA LYS A 310 12.39 -1.90 14.42
C LYS A 310 12.25 -0.53 13.77
N TYR A 311 11.05 0.00 13.65
CA TYR A 311 10.80 1.28 12.97
C TYR A 311 9.81 2.16 13.71
N VAL A 312 9.91 3.47 13.48
CA VAL A 312 9.05 4.51 14.04
C VAL A 312 8.28 5.23 12.94
N GLN A 313 7.08 5.71 13.29
CA GLN A 313 6.29 6.59 12.43
C GLN A 313 6.93 7.99 12.37
N LEU A 314 6.77 8.68 11.24
CA LEU A 314 7.19 10.08 11.13
C LEU A 314 6.21 11.00 11.86
N ASN A 315 6.75 11.88 12.71
CA ASN A 315 5.96 12.84 13.45
C ASN A 315 5.56 14.02 12.55
N THR A 316 4.27 14.09 12.23
CA THR A 316 3.68 15.20 11.46
C THR A 316 2.70 16.03 12.27
N ALA A 317 2.67 15.85 13.60
CA ALA A 317 1.77 16.54 14.52
C ALA A 317 2.20 17.98 14.87
N ASN A 318 3.36 18.41 14.35
CA ASN A 318 3.96 19.70 14.62
C ASN A 318 4.54 20.31 13.33
N GLU A 319 4.74 21.63 13.32
CA GLU A 319 5.26 22.38 12.18
C GLU A 319 6.60 21.84 11.66
N TYR A 320 7.55 21.52 12.55
CA TYR A 320 8.89 21.10 12.17
C TYR A 320 8.85 19.75 11.45
N GLY A 321 8.24 18.74 12.09
CA GLY A 321 8.14 17.39 11.57
C GLY A 321 7.36 17.31 10.26
N ALA A 322 6.20 18.00 10.19
CA ALA A 322 5.42 18.11 8.96
C ALA A 322 6.22 18.78 7.84
N GLY A 323 6.98 19.84 8.15
CA GLY A 323 7.83 20.53 7.17
C GLY A 323 8.99 19.68 6.65
N TYR A 324 9.70 18.95 7.52
CA TYR A 324 10.73 18.01 7.08
C TYR A 324 10.17 16.90 6.19
N TRP A 325 9.03 16.32 6.59
CA TRP A 325 8.42 15.24 5.82
C TRP A 325 7.94 15.71 4.45
N ALA A 326 7.24 16.83 4.38
CA ALA A 326 6.79 17.41 3.13
C ALA A 326 7.98 17.75 2.21
N ALA A 327 9.00 18.43 2.73
CA ALA A 327 10.19 18.79 1.96
C ALA A 327 10.96 17.55 1.46
N PHE A 328 11.03 16.49 2.27
CA PHE A 328 11.69 15.25 1.88
C PHE A 328 10.91 14.51 0.78
N MET A 329 9.59 14.43 0.90
CA MET A 329 8.76 13.81 -0.15
C MET A 329 8.76 14.63 -1.44
N GLU A 330 8.84 15.96 -1.36
CA GLU A 330 9.09 16.80 -2.54
C GLU A 330 10.47 16.56 -3.15
N PHE A 331 11.49 16.38 -2.31
CA PHE A 331 12.83 16.02 -2.77
C PHE A 331 12.82 14.69 -3.52
N LEU A 332 12.17 13.64 -3.00
CA LEU A 332 12.04 12.35 -3.67
C LEU A 332 11.19 12.45 -4.94
N GLY A 333 10.08 13.18 -4.91
CA GLY A 333 9.24 13.46 -6.07
C GLY A 333 10.05 14.11 -7.18
N LYS A 334 10.76 15.19 -6.88
CA LYS A 334 11.67 15.82 -7.85
C LYS A 334 12.75 14.87 -8.35
N ARG A 335 13.36 14.08 -7.46
CA ARG A 335 14.50 13.20 -7.75
C ARG A 335 14.15 12.02 -8.65
N TYR A 336 12.99 11.40 -8.42
CA TYR A 336 12.58 10.15 -9.09
C TYR A 336 11.42 10.34 -10.07
N CYS A 337 10.79 11.52 -10.14
CA CYS A 337 9.72 11.76 -11.10
C CYS A 337 10.10 12.64 -12.30
N THR A 338 11.15 13.45 -12.22
CA THR A 338 11.45 14.42 -13.29
C THR A 338 12.44 13.89 -14.32
N GLU A 339 12.19 14.14 -15.61
CA GLU A 339 13.07 13.73 -16.71
C GLU A 339 14.40 14.51 -16.79
N THR A 340 14.60 15.58 -16.01
CA THR A 340 15.80 16.42 -16.12
C THR A 340 17.07 15.59 -15.94
N ALA A 341 17.72 15.29 -17.08
CA ALA A 341 18.85 14.37 -17.30
C ALA A 341 18.54 12.86 -17.50
N ASN A 342 17.47 12.51 -18.24
CA ASN A 342 17.13 11.14 -18.67
C ASN A 342 16.98 10.15 -17.50
N PHE A 343 16.08 10.44 -16.55
CA PHE A 343 15.89 9.60 -15.35
C PHE A 343 17.22 9.28 -14.65
N LYS A 344 18.01 10.32 -14.37
CA LYS A 344 19.38 10.20 -13.82
C LYS A 344 19.49 9.22 -12.64
N TYR A 345 18.45 9.19 -11.81
CA TYR A 345 18.34 8.36 -10.60
C TYR A 345 17.26 7.26 -10.72
N GLY A 346 16.71 7.05 -11.91
CA GLY A 346 15.58 6.14 -12.18
C GLY A 346 14.20 6.76 -11.94
N ARG A 347 13.18 5.91 -11.93
CA ARG A 347 11.75 6.27 -11.74
C ARG A 347 11.16 5.50 -10.57
N VAL A 348 10.34 6.19 -9.78
CA VAL A 348 9.54 5.58 -8.71
C VAL A 348 8.14 6.18 -8.76
N GLN A 349 7.13 5.31 -8.63
CA GLN A 349 5.72 5.73 -8.59
C GLN A 349 4.99 5.22 -7.36
N THR A 350 5.51 4.20 -6.69
CA THR A 350 4.81 3.54 -5.59
C THR A 350 5.62 3.67 -4.30
N TYR A 351 5.00 4.24 -3.27
CA TYR A 351 5.63 4.51 -1.98
C TYR A 351 4.76 3.91 -0.86
N VAL A 352 5.27 2.93 -0.14
CA VAL A 352 4.68 2.40 1.08
C VAL A 352 5.14 3.26 2.25
N ILE A 353 4.20 3.74 3.07
CA ILE A 353 4.53 4.60 4.21
C ILE A 353 4.51 3.78 5.50
N GLY A 354 5.68 3.50 6.07
CA GLY A 354 5.82 2.61 7.23
C GLY A 354 5.66 1.13 6.87
N ASN A 355 5.60 0.28 7.90
CA ASN A 355 5.45 -1.18 7.76
C ASN A 355 4.45 -1.73 8.76
N GLU A 356 3.55 -2.62 8.32
CA GLU A 356 2.58 -3.36 9.14
C GLU A 356 1.96 -2.51 10.24
N ILE A 357 1.22 -1.48 9.83
CA ILE A 357 0.80 -0.41 10.73
C ILE A 357 -0.18 -0.86 11.82
N ASP A 358 -0.82 -2.02 11.64
CA ASP A 358 -1.68 -2.68 12.63
C ASP A 358 -0.87 -3.30 13.79
N LEU A 359 0.41 -3.61 13.52
CA LEU A 359 1.42 -4.05 14.49
C LEU A 359 2.32 -2.88 14.91
N SER A 360 1.71 -1.71 15.13
CA SER A 360 2.39 -0.41 15.35
C SER A 360 3.49 -0.45 16.40
N GLY A 361 3.32 -1.21 17.49
CA GLY A 361 4.27 -1.34 18.59
C GLY A 361 5.57 -2.04 18.21
N SER A 362 5.61 -2.72 17.07
CA SER A 362 6.80 -3.41 16.55
C SER A 362 7.38 -2.74 15.30
N TRP A 363 6.52 -2.27 14.39
CA TRP A 363 6.91 -1.94 13.02
C TRP A 363 6.57 -0.52 12.55
N ASN A 364 5.81 0.25 13.32
CA ASN A 364 5.47 1.64 12.97
C ASN A 364 5.19 2.48 14.23
N ASN A 365 6.14 2.50 15.15
CA ASN A 365 5.93 3.01 16.50
C ASN A 365 5.68 4.53 16.54
N ILE A 366 4.62 4.91 17.25
CA ILE A 366 4.34 6.29 17.66
C ILE A 366 4.58 6.50 19.17
N VAL A 367 4.52 5.43 19.95
CA VAL A 367 4.86 5.36 21.37
C VAL A 367 5.86 4.24 21.63
N SER A 368 6.56 4.30 22.76
CA SER A 368 7.46 3.22 23.18
C SER A 368 6.70 1.89 23.35
N PRO A 369 7.27 0.73 22.95
CA PRO A 369 6.65 -0.58 23.11
C PRO A 369 6.29 -0.97 24.56
N THR A 370 6.76 -0.20 25.54
CA THR A 370 6.41 -0.40 26.96
C THR A 370 5.20 0.43 27.40
N GLN A 371 4.65 1.26 26.52
CA GLN A 371 3.44 2.05 26.76
C GLN A 371 2.26 1.42 26.04
N SER A 372 1.05 1.73 26.49
CA SER A 372 -0.17 1.36 25.77
C SER A 372 -0.19 2.03 24.40
N ALA A 373 -0.65 1.30 23.39
CA ALA A 373 -0.95 1.88 22.08
C ALA A 373 -1.94 3.04 22.20
N LEU A 374 -1.89 3.98 21.25
CA LEU A 374 -2.85 5.07 21.17
C LEU A 374 -4.26 4.53 20.89
N SER A 375 -5.28 5.38 21.05
CA SER A 375 -6.59 5.06 20.48
C SER A 375 -6.48 4.88 18.95
N LEU A 376 -7.38 4.09 18.37
CA LEU A 376 -7.41 3.90 16.91
C LEU A 376 -7.58 5.25 16.19
N ASN A 377 -8.43 6.13 16.72
CA ASN A 377 -8.65 7.45 16.14
C ASN A 377 -7.37 8.29 16.12
N ASP A 378 -6.66 8.37 17.25
CA ASP A 378 -5.43 9.17 17.30
C ASP A 378 -4.35 8.59 16.39
N TYR A 379 -4.21 7.26 16.34
CA TYR A 379 -3.22 6.62 15.48
C TYR A 379 -3.50 6.84 13.99
N VAL A 380 -4.76 6.67 13.56
CA VAL A 380 -5.16 6.87 12.17
C VAL A 380 -5.12 8.35 11.79
N GLU A 381 -5.41 9.27 12.70
CA GLU A 381 -5.25 10.71 12.46
C GLU A 381 -3.81 11.06 12.10
N GLU A 382 -2.85 10.60 12.90
CA GLU A 382 -1.42 10.85 12.70
C GLU A 382 -0.92 10.20 11.39
N TYR A 383 -1.31 8.96 11.15
CA TYR A 383 -0.90 8.21 9.96
C TYR A 383 -1.52 8.75 8.67
N GLU A 384 -2.79 9.15 8.69
CA GLU A 384 -3.47 9.75 7.54
C GLU A 384 -2.83 11.09 7.16
N ARG A 385 -2.51 11.94 8.16
CA ARG A 385 -1.83 13.22 7.92
C ARG A 385 -0.48 13.00 7.25
N GLN A 386 0.29 12.01 7.72
CA GLN A 386 1.56 11.59 7.13
C GLN A 386 1.39 11.14 5.66
N MET A 387 0.41 10.29 5.39
CA MET A 387 0.08 9.78 4.04
C MET A 387 -0.34 10.90 3.10
N ARG A 388 -1.18 11.83 3.57
CA ARG A 388 -1.70 12.94 2.78
C ARG A 388 -0.59 13.92 2.40
N ILE A 389 0.28 14.29 3.34
CA ILE A 389 1.44 15.14 3.06
C ILE A 389 2.33 14.50 1.98
N ALA A 390 2.59 13.19 2.10
CA ALA A 390 3.38 12.45 1.12
C ALA A 390 2.70 12.43 -0.26
N ASN A 391 1.39 12.18 -0.31
CA ASN A 391 0.63 12.17 -1.56
C ASN A 391 0.69 13.53 -2.27
N ILE A 392 0.38 14.61 -1.56
CA ILE A 392 0.42 15.98 -2.10
C ILE A 392 1.82 16.29 -2.63
N ALA A 393 2.87 16.02 -1.84
CA ALA A 393 4.25 16.28 -2.22
C ALA A 393 4.70 15.52 -3.48
N LEU A 394 4.30 14.26 -3.63
CA LEU A 394 4.63 13.44 -4.80
C LEU A 394 3.81 13.85 -6.04
N LYS A 395 2.50 14.09 -5.88
CA LYS A 395 1.60 14.52 -6.97
C LYS A 395 1.99 15.84 -7.59
N LYS A 396 2.70 16.72 -6.85
CA LYS A 396 3.34 17.91 -7.42
C LYS A 396 4.30 17.60 -8.56
N TYR A 397 4.90 16.42 -8.59
CA TYR A 397 5.89 16.04 -9.61
C TYR A 397 5.41 14.93 -10.55
N CYS A 398 4.45 14.10 -10.14
CA CYS A 398 3.95 12.98 -10.95
C CYS A 398 2.52 12.65 -10.59
N LYS A 399 1.58 12.74 -11.54
CA LYS A 399 0.16 12.45 -11.27
C LYS A 399 -0.10 10.97 -11.04
N GLU A 400 0.79 10.10 -11.48
CA GLU A 400 0.69 8.64 -11.40
C GLU A 400 1.21 8.07 -10.07
N THR A 401 1.82 8.88 -9.19
CA THR A 401 2.34 8.35 -7.93
C THR A 401 1.22 7.91 -6.99
N THR A 402 1.42 6.78 -6.33
CA THR A 402 0.50 6.22 -5.34
C THR A 402 1.23 6.02 -4.01
N VAL A 403 0.58 6.42 -2.92
CA VAL A 403 1.02 6.10 -1.57
C VAL A 403 0.23 4.89 -1.06
N LEU A 404 0.91 3.96 -0.40
CA LEU A 404 0.34 2.71 0.05
C LEU A 404 0.38 2.57 1.57
N VAL A 405 -0.71 2.03 2.12
CA VAL A 405 -0.82 1.62 3.52
C VAL A 405 -0.28 0.22 3.69
N SER A 406 0.74 0.01 4.52
CA SER A 406 1.29 -1.34 4.80
C SER A 406 0.48 -2.06 5.86
N ILE A 407 -0.06 -3.24 5.52
CA ILE A 407 -0.90 -4.06 6.41
C ILE A 407 -0.33 -5.47 6.57
N SER A 408 -0.40 -6.00 7.78
CA SER A 408 -0.12 -7.43 8.03
C SER A 408 -1.29 -8.32 7.55
N HIS A 409 -1.21 -9.62 7.82
CA HIS A 409 -2.30 -10.57 7.55
C HIS A 409 -3.43 -10.58 8.61
N TYR A 410 -3.34 -9.81 9.70
CA TYR A 410 -4.38 -9.76 10.75
C TYR A 410 -5.55 -8.84 10.35
N TRP A 411 -6.56 -9.42 9.69
CA TRP A 411 -7.66 -8.69 9.06
C TRP A 411 -8.66 -8.09 10.05
N ALA A 412 -9.73 -8.81 10.40
CA ALA A 412 -10.69 -8.39 11.43
C ALA A 412 -10.23 -8.80 12.84
N GLY A 413 -9.27 -9.74 12.92
CA GLY A 413 -8.56 -10.07 14.15
C GLY A 413 -7.48 -9.04 14.48
N LYS A 414 -7.05 -9.02 15.75
CA LYS A 414 -5.88 -8.25 16.20
C LYS A 414 -4.72 -9.19 16.48
N GLY A 415 -3.63 -9.04 15.73
CA GLY A 415 -2.35 -9.69 16.03
C GLY A 415 -1.39 -8.80 16.83
N GLY A 416 -1.65 -7.49 16.85
CA GLY A 416 -0.90 -6.47 17.59
C GLY A 416 -1.85 -5.46 18.21
N ASP A 417 -1.68 -4.19 17.87
CA ASP A 417 -2.36 -3.07 18.54
C ASP A 417 -3.75 -2.82 17.95
N TYR A 418 -3.89 -2.99 16.64
CA TYR A 418 -5.11 -2.71 15.89
C TYR A 418 -5.48 -3.89 14.99
N SER A 419 -6.71 -3.91 14.48
CA SER A 419 -7.06 -4.77 13.36
C SER A 419 -6.89 -3.98 12.06
N VAL A 420 -6.47 -4.64 10.99
CA VAL A 420 -6.31 -3.99 9.69
C VAL A 420 -7.65 -3.44 9.20
N LYS A 421 -8.73 -4.19 9.35
CA LYS A 421 -10.06 -3.77 8.88
C LYS A 421 -10.51 -2.47 9.55
N GLU A 422 -10.36 -2.35 10.88
CA GLU A 422 -10.73 -1.13 11.61
C GLU A 422 -9.91 0.09 11.16
N ILE A 423 -8.60 -0.09 10.91
CA ILE A 423 -7.75 0.99 10.38
C ILE A 423 -8.23 1.45 9.01
N LEU A 424 -8.46 0.51 8.08
CA LEU A 424 -8.91 0.84 6.72
C LEU A 424 -10.31 1.45 6.70
N ASP A 425 -11.21 1.00 7.58
CA ASP A 425 -12.55 1.56 7.70
C ASP A 425 -12.50 3.04 8.12
N LEU A 426 -11.71 3.35 9.16
CA LEU A 426 -11.54 4.71 9.64
C LEU A 426 -10.78 5.60 8.63
N LEU A 427 -9.75 5.06 7.98
CA LEU A 427 -9.02 5.78 6.93
C LEU A 427 -9.93 6.12 5.74
N CYS A 428 -10.79 5.19 5.31
CA CYS A 428 -11.76 5.46 4.24
C CYS A 428 -12.75 6.55 4.67
N SER A 429 -13.35 6.43 5.86
CA SER A 429 -14.27 7.44 6.42
C SER A 429 -13.63 8.84 6.44
N LYS A 430 -12.42 8.95 7.02
CA LYS A 430 -11.69 10.21 7.12
C LYS A 430 -11.37 10.79 5.74
N THR A 431 -10.82 9.97 4.84
CA THR A 431 -10.46 10.46 3.50
C THR A 431 -11.68 10.84 2.66
N LEU A 432 -12.85 10.22 2.85
CA LEU A 432 -14.09 10.65 2.20
C LEU A 432 -14.53 12.05 2.67
N LYS A 433 -14.46 12.33 3.98
CA LYS A 433 -14.87 13.61 4.55
C LYS A 433 -13.89 14.75 4.25
N GLU A 434 -12.59 14.44 4.21
CA GLU A 434 -11.54 15.46 4.15
C GLU A 434 -10.96 15.68 2.76
N GLY A 435 -11.54 15.04 1.75
CA GLY A 435 -11.08 15.07 0.37
C GLY A 435 -10.36 13.77 0.04
N ASN A 436 -11.05 12.94 -0.73
CA ASN A 436 -10.59 11.62 -1.10
C ASN A 436 -9.43 11.71 -2.10
N TYR A 437 -8.34 10.98 -1.87
CA TYR A 437 -7.14 10.99 -2.70
C TYR A 437 -6.68 9.57 -3.06
N ASN A 438 -5.82 9.49 -4.08
CA ASN A 438 -5.32 8.21 -4.58
C ASN A 438 -4.28 7.60 -3.61
N TRP A 439 -4.78 6.78 -2.68
CA TRP A 439 -4.00 5.87 -1.86
C TRP A 439 -4.44 4.42 -2.13
N GLY A 440 -3.52 3.47 -1.91
CA GLY A 440 -3.74 2.03 -2.06
C GLY A 440 -3.21 1.21 -0.87
N ILE A 441 -3.13 -0.10 -1.04
CA ILE A 441 -2.73 -1.04 0.03
C ILE A 441 -1.46 -1.79 -0.36
N ALA A 442 -0.52 -1.88 0.57
CA ALA A 442 0.63 -2.77 0.55
C ALA A 442 0.33 -3.95 1.49
N ALA A 443 -0.11 -5.09 0.95
CA ALA A 443 -0.62 -6.20 1.75
C ALA A 443 0.44 -7.29 1.95
N HIS A 444 0.50 -7.86 3.16
CA HIS A 444 1.43 -8.94 3.54
C HIS A 444 0.72 -10.28 3.80
N PRO A 445 0.05 -10.90 2.80
CA PRO A 445 -0.60 -12.19 2.97
C PRO A 445 0.40 -13.34 3.11
N TYR A 446 0.06 -14.26 4.00
CA TYR A 446 0.74 -15.53 4.21
C TYR A 446 -0.29 -16.64 4.40
N GLY A 447 0.14 -17.88 4.62
CA GLY A 447 -0.68 -18.82 5.39
C GLY A 447 -0.80 -18.32 6.83
N ARG A 448 -1.90 -18.65 7.53
CA ARG A 448 -2.08 -18.26 8.95
C ARG A 448 -0.86 -18.69 9.79
N ASN A 449 -0.34 -19.88 9.52
CA ASN A 449 0.97 -20.29 10.01
C ASN A 449 2.01 -20.14 8.90
N LEU A 450 2.85 -19.11 9.01
CA LEU A 450 3.90 -18.78 8.04
C LEU A 450 4.87 -19.94 7.77
N THR A 451 5.02 -20.89 8.70
CA THR A 451 5.97 -22.01 8.57
C THR A 451 5.40 -23.17 7.76
N VAL A 452 4.09 -23.19 7.46
CA VAL A 452 3.41 -24.35 6.88
C VAL A 452 3.31 -24.24 5.36
N PRO A 453 3.93 -25.18 4.60
CA PRO A 453 3.91 -25.15 3.13
C PRO A 453 2.50 -25.40 2.55
N ASN A 454 1.72 -26.29 3.15
CA ASN A 454 0.33 -26.59 2.76
C ASN A 454 -0.68 -25.70 3.52
N PHE A 455 -0.46 -24.38 3.48
CA PHE A 455 -1.25 -23.40 4.23
C PHE A 455 -2.76 -23.53 4.03
N TRP A 456 -3.24 -23.92 2.86
CA TRP A 456 -4.67 -24.10 2.59
C TRP A 456 -5.32 -25.12 3.53
N TYR A 457 -4.61 -26.20 3.86
CA TYR A 457 -5.09 -27.21 4.79
C TYR A 457 -5.12 -26.66 6.21
N ASP A 458 -4.04 -25.97 6.63
CA ASP A 458 -3.92 -25.37 7.96
C ASP A 458 -4.94 -24.24 8.20
N ASP A 459 -5.15 -23.38 7.21
CA ASP A 459 -6.11 -22.28 7.24
C ASP A 459 -7.54 -22.81 7.44
N VAL A 460 -7.95 -23.82 6.64
CA VAL A 460 -9.28 -24.44 6.75
C VAL A 460 -9.43 -25.20 8.08
N ALA A 461 -8.41 -25.95 8.48
CA ALA A 461 -8.45 -26.71 9.73
C ALA A 461 -8.44 -25.81 10.99
N GLY A 462 -7.81 -24.64 10.90
CA GLY A 462 -7.70 -23.68 11.98
C GLY A 462 -9.01 -22.95 12.30
N GLY A 463 -9.96 -22.89 11.35
CA GLY A 463 -11.32 -22.37 11.53
C GLY A 463 -11.45 -20.86 11.70
N SER A 464 -10.34 -20.11 11.83
CA SER A 464 -10.34 -18.65 11.94
C SER A 464 -10.21 -17.92 10.59
N VAL A 465 -9.91 -18.65 9.51
CA VAL A 465 -9.82 -18.13 8.14
C VAL A 465 -11.07 -18.57 7.39
N ASN A 466 -11.80 -17.61 6.82
CA ASN A 466 -12.98 -17.87 6.01
C ASN A 466 -13.16 -16.79 4.92
N GLY A 467 -14.17 -16.94 4.06
CA GLY A 467 -14.44 -16.02 2.95
C GLY A 467 -15.31 -14.80 3.29
N SER A 468 -15.49 -14.47 4.58
CA SER A 468 -16.20 -13.27 5.03
C SER A 468 -15.25 -12.09 5.24
N LEU A 469 -15.75 -10.85 5.13
CA LEU A 469 -15.03 -9.65 5.57
C LEU A 469 -14.78 -9.64 7.09
N THR A 470 -15.44 -10.51 7.86
CA THR A 470 -15.19 -10.71 9.30
C THR A 470 -14.15 -11.79 9.59
N SER A 471 -13.51 -12.38 8.56
CA SER A 471 -12.42 -13.35 8.73
C SER A 471 -11.33 -12.79 9.65
N PHE A 472 -10.82 -13.61 10.56
CA PHE A 472 -9.81 -13.17 11.53
C PHE A 472 -8.53 -12.73 10.83
N ALA A 473 -8.12 -13.46 9.79
CA ALA A 473 -6.92 -13.19 9.01
C ALA A 473 -7.23 -13.13 7.50
N LEU A 474 -6.43 -12.34 6.80
CA LEU A 474 -6.32 -12.27 5.34
C LEU A 474 -5.12 -13.14 4.93
N THR A 475 -5.39 -14.32 4.42
CA THR A 475 -4.39 -15.27 3.95
C THR A 475 -4.45 -15.40 2.43
N TRP A 476 -3.52 -16.19 1.88
CA TRP A 476 -3.63 -16.60 0.48
C TRP A 476 -4.96 -17.31 0.17
N THR A 477 -5.50 -18.08 1.11
CA THR A 477 -6.69 -18.90 0.91
C THR A 477 -7.96 -18.07 0.66
N ASN A 478 -8.07 -16.88 1.27
CA ASN A 478 -9.23 -16.00 1.19
C ASN A 478 -8.92 -14.60 0.64
N LEU A 479 -7.82 -14.41 -0.09
CA LEU A 479 -7.35 -13.08 -0.54
C LEU A 479 -8.41 -12.27 -1.31
N GLU A 480 -9.39 -12.93 -1.94
CA GLU A 480 -10.51 -12.28 -2.63
C GLU A 480 -11.38 -11.39 -1.73
N ILE A 481 -11.34 -11.57 -0.40
CA ILE A 481 -12.07 -10.68 0.52
C ILE A 481 -11.56 -9.24 0.42
N LEU A 482 -10.30 -9.03 0.02
CA LEU A 482 -9.75 -7.69 -0.18
C LEU A 482 -10.37 -7.00 -1.41
N GLN A 483 -10.61 -7.74 -2.49
CA GLN A 483 -11.36 -7.26 -3.66
C GLN A 483 -12.79 -6.90 -3.24
N LEU A 484 -13.50 -7.82 -2.58
CA LEU A 484 -14.87 -7.59 -2.10
C LEU A 484 -14.96 -6.37 -1.17
N TYR A 485 -13.96 -6.20 -0.29
CA TYR A 485 -13.87 -5.04 0.59
C TYR A 485 -13.78 -3.74 -0.19
N LEU A 486 -12.86 -3.66 -1.15
CA LEU A 486 -12.59 -2.45 -1.93
C LEU A 486 -13.66 -2.15 -3.00
N GLU A 487 -14.49 -3.13 -3.34
CA GLU A 487 -15.63 -2.95 -4.25
C GLU A 487 -16.82 -2.24 -3.59
N GLN A 488 -16.88 -2.11 -2.26
CA GLN A 488 -17.89 -1.32 -1.57
C GLN A 488 -17.78 0.17 -1.95
N SER A 489 -18.91 0.86 -2.15
CA SER A 489 -18.98 2.27 -2.59
C SER A 489 -18.09 3.19 -1.76
N ALA A 490 -18.19 3.10 -0.43
CA ALA A 490 -17.44 3.92 0.52
C ALA A 490 -15.91 3.65 0.52
N LYS A 491 -15.44 2.58 -0.11
CA LYS A 491 -14.00 2.21 -0.13
C LYS A 491 -13.31 2.65 -1.42
N ARG A 492 -14.07 3.00 -2.45
CA ARG A 492 -13.57 3.38 -3.77
C ARG A 492 -12.95 4.78 -3.80
N TYR A 493 -12.06 4.99 -4.76
CA TYR A 493 -11.52 6.31 -5.11
C TYR A 493 -12.14 6.78 -6.43
N PHE A 494 -13.00 7.80 -6.36
CA PHE A 494 -13.78 8.29 -7.52
C PHE A 494 -14.43 7.16 -8.34
N GLY A 495 -15.06 6.22 -7.65
CA GLY A 495 -15.75 5.07 -8.26
C GLY A 495 -14.84 3.90 -8.66
N ASN A 496 -13.52 4.05 -8.60
CA ASN A 496 -12.56 2.99 -8.90
C ASN A 496 -12.16 2.21 -7.64
N VAL A 497 -11.98 0.90 -7.79
CA VAL A 497 -11.38 0.04 -6.76
C VAL A 497 -9.93 0.50 -6.53
N ARG A 498 -9.51 0.57 -5.26
CA ARG A 498 -8.13 0.99 -4.93
C ARG A 498 -7.12 -0.09 -5.30
N ASP A 499 -5.91 0.34 -5.65
CA ASP A 499 -4.84 -0.56 -6.01
C ASP A 499 -4.26 -1.28 -4.78
N VAL A 500 -3.94 -2.56 -4.97
CA VAL A 500 -3.28 -3.43 -4.00
C VAL A 500 -1.95 -3.89 -4.60
N TYR A 501 -0.89 -3.72 -3.83
CA TYR A 501 0.42 -4.28 -4.11
C TYR A 501 0.71 -5.30 -3.01
N ILE A 502 1.00 -6.54 -3.39
CA ILE A 502 1.54 -7.50 -2.44
C ILE A 502 3.03 -7.21 -2.35
N THR A 503 3.46 -6.53 -1.29
CA THR A 503 4.84 -6.08 -1.08
C THR A 503 5.67 -7.08 -0.28
N GLU A 504 5.00 -7.97 0.43
CA GLU A 504 5.58 -9.09 1.13
C GLU A 504 4.58 -10.25 1.09
N GLY A 505 5.05 -11.48 0.93
CA GLY A 505 4.17 -12.64 0.88
C GLY A 505 4.85 -13.83 0.25
N GLY A 506 4.87 -14.94 0.98
CA GLY A 506 5.62 -16.13 0.59
C GLY A 506 4.89 -17.42 0.95
N VAL A 507 5.40 -18.52 0.40
CA VAL A 507 5.01 -19.88 0.79
C VAL A 507 6.24 -20.59 1.36
N SER A 508 6.14 -21.08 2.59
CA SER A 508 7.26 -21.80 3.19
C SER A 508 7.55 -23.09 2.42
N SER A 509 8.81 -23.49 2.40
CA SER A 509 9.30 -24.76 1.85
C SER A 509 9.69 -25.77 2.91
N SER A 510 9.56 -25.40 4.18
CA SER A 510 9.77 -26.31 5.29
C SER A 510 8.99 -25.88 6.53
N SER A 511 8.47 -26.84 7.26
CA SER A 511 7.78 -26.69 8.52
C SER A 511 8.48 -27.54 9.59
N PRO A 512 8.87 -26.96 10.74
CA PRO A 512 9.45 -27.72 11.84
C PRO A 512 8.43 -28.64 12.54
N ILE A 513 7.14 -28.47 12.26
CA ILE A 513 6.04 -29.24 12.87
C ILE A 513 5.40 -30.24 11.89
N ALA A 514 5.68 -30.16 10.60
CA ALA A 514 5.18 -31.12 9.62
C ALA A 514 5.96 -32.45 9.73
N GLN A 515 5.22 -33.57 9.75
CA GLN A 515 5.80 -34.92 9.66
C GLN A 515 6.23 -35.31 8.23
N GLU A 516 6.01 -34.40 7.28
CA GLU A 516 6.19 -34.62 5.85
C GLU A 516 7.67 -34.53 5.43
N THR A 517 8.03 -35.23 4.35
CA THR A 517 9.39 -35.15 3.79
C THR A 517 9.67 -33.75 3.24
N LEU A 518 10.91 -33.28 3.34
CA LEU A 518 11.34 -32.00 2.76
C LEU A 518 11.02 -31.89 1.26
N ASP A 519 11.11 -32.99 0.52
CA ASP A 519 10.76 -33.01 -0.91
C ASP A 519 9.28 -32.74 -1.15
N LEU A 520 8.38 -33.31 -0.33
CA LEU A 520 6.94 -33.00 -0.38
C LEU A 520 6.69 -31.52 -0.07
N GLN A 521 7.31 -31.00 0.98
CA GLN A 521 7.15 -29.60 1.39
C GLN A 521 7.62 -28.61 0.32
N ARG A 522 8.70 -28.93 -0.41
CA ARG A 522 9.15 -28.16 -1.58
C ARG A 522 8.20 -28.25 -2.77
N ARG A 523 7.53 -29.39 -2.99
CA ARG A 523 6.48 -29.52 -4.02
C ARG A 523 5.21 -28.76 -3.63
N GLN A 524 4.84 -28.77 -2.36
CA GLN A 524 3.74 -27.96 -1.83
C GLN A 524 4.04 -26.47 -1.94
N GLN A 525 5.29 -26.03 -1.70
CA GLN A 525 5.70 -24.65 -1.99
C GLN A 525 5.46 -24.30 -3.46
N ALA A 526 5.89 -25.15 -4.39
CA ALA A 526 5.68 -24.96 -5.82
C ALA A 526 4.18 -24.89 -6.19
N ALA A 527 3.35 -25.74 -5.58
CA ALA A 527 1.89 -25.70 -5.73
C ALA A 527 1.28 -24.40 -5.18
N GLY A 528 1.72 -23.98 -4.00
CA GLY A 528 1.29 -22.74 -3.35
C GLY A 528 1.67 -21.51 -4.17
N ILE A 529 2.88 -21.45 -4.73
CA ILE A 529 3.30 -20.33 -5.58
C ILE A 529 2.43 -20.22 -6.85
N THR A 530 2.08 -21.35 -7.46
CA THR A 530 1.14 -21.36 -8.58
C THR A 530 -0.22 -20.80 -8.14
N TYR A 531 -0.74 -21.33 -7.03
CA TYR A 531 -2.01 -20.92 -6.45
C TYR A 531 -2.08 -19.41 -6.21
N ILE A 532 -1.07 -18.82 -5.53
CA ILE A 532 -1.09 -17.39 -5.20
C ILE A 532 -0.98 -16.53 -6.45
N TYR A 533 -0.20 -16.94 -7.46
CA TYR A 533 -0.10 -16.18 -8.70
C TYR A 533 -1.43 -16.18 -9.46
N TYR A 534 -2.05 -17.36 -9.62
CA TYR A 534 -3.32 -17.50 -10.33
C TYR A 534 -4.44 -16.74 -9.63
N LYS A 535 -4.48 -16.79 -8.29
CA LYS A 535 -5.40 -15.98 -7.49
C LYS A 535 -5.15 -14.48 -7.70
N CYS A 536 -3.90 -14.02 -7.59
CA CYS A 536 -3.57 -12.61 -7.80
C CYS A 536 -3.92 -12.12 -9.20
N ALA A 537 -3.62 -12.91 -10.23
CA ALA A 537 -3.90 -12.59 -11.63
C ALA A 537 -5.40 -12.36 -11.90
N ASN A 538 -6.29 -13.02 -11.15
CA ASN A 538 -7.74 -12.93 -11.31
C ASN A 538 -8.43 -11.91 -10.39
N LEU A 539 -7.71 -11.23 -9.50
CA LEU A 539 -8.25 -10.18 -8.63
C LEU A 539 -7.88 -8.79 -9.16
N SER A 540 -8.86 -8.03 -9.65
CA SER A 540 -8.62 -6.78 -10.39
C SER A 540 -7.93 -5.68 -9.56
N CYS A 541 -8.07 -5.71 -8.23
CA CYS A 541 -7.39 -4.80 -7.32
C CYS A 541 -5.87 -5.01 -7.26
N ILE A 542 -5.36 -6.22 -7.52
CA ILE A 542 -3.93 -6.53 -7.37
C ILE A 542 -3.13 -6.07 -8.58
N LYS A 543 -2.23 -5.11 -8.38
CA LYS A 543 -1.35 -4.53 -9.41
C LYS A 543 0.05 -5.16 -9.45
N ALA A 544 0.53 -5.69 -8.33
CA ALA A 544 1.82 -6.38 -8.26
C ALA A 544 1.82 -7.47 -7.19
N LEU A 545 2.53 -8.58 -7.46
CA LEU A 545 2.89 -9.64 -6.53
C LEU A 545 4.40 -9.70 -6.36
N ILE A 546 4.92 -9.04 -5.33
CA ILE A 546 6.34 -9.07 -4.97
C ILE A 546 6.55 -10.27 -4.04
N TYR A 547 7.01 -11.38 -4.62
CA TYR A 547 7.19 -12.63 -3.90
C TYR A 547 8.33 -12.52 -2.88
N TYR A 548 8.01 -12.85 -1.63
CA TYR A 548 8.97 -13.06 -0.57
C TYR A 548 9.42 -14.53 -0.63
N ARG A 549 10.62 -14.88 -1.09
CA ARG A 549 11.81 -14.09 -1.48
C ARG A 549 12.73 -14.95 -2.36
N LEU A 550 13.85 -14.42 -2.84
CA LEU A 550 14.78 -15.20 -3.69
C LEU A 550 15.49 -16.33 -2.93
N ILE A 551 16.05 -16.01 -1.76
CA ILE A 551 16.94 -16.88 -0.99
C ILE A 551 16.35 -17.08 0.40
N ASP A 552 16.37 -18.30 0.90
CA ASP A 552 15.97 -18.57 2.28
C ASP A 552 16.77 -17.75 3.29
N ASN A 553 16.08 -17.22 4.32
CA ASN A 553 16.73 -16.58 5.45
C ASN A 553 16.78 -17.53 6.65
N PRO A 554 17.96 -18.02 7.06
CA PRO A 554 18.09 -18.91 8.22
C PRO A 554 17.82 -18.21 9.56
N GLY A 555 17.73 -16.87 9.56
CA GLY A 555 17.33 -16.08 10.73
C GLY A 555 15.81 -16.05 10.98
N GLU A 556 15.01 -16.57 10.04
CA GLU A 556 13.55 -16.67 10.15
C GLU A 556 13.12 -18.10 10.50
N SER A 557 11.91 -18.22 11.07
CA SER A 557 11.32 -19.53 11.39
C SER A 557 10.71 -20.25 10.17
N ALA A 558 10.62 -19.56 9.02
CA ALA A 558 10.04 -20.04 7.77
C ALA A 558 11.03 -19.85 6.61
N TYR A 559 10.95 -20.74 5.62
CA TYR A 559 11.91 -20.82 4.51
C TYR A 559 11.21 -20.55 3.19
N PHE A 560 11.10 -19.28 2.81
CA PHE A 560 10.32 -18.83 1.65
C PHE A 560 11.09 -18.77 0.32
N GLY A 561 12.42 -18.92 0.36
CA GLY A 561 13.31 -18.74 -0.78
C GLY A 561 12.95 -19.64 -1.96
N LEU A 562 13.19 -19.16 -3.18
CA LEU A 562 13.26 -20.00 -4.39
C LEU A 562 14.56 -20.83 -4.45
N TYR A 563 15.59 -20.38 -3.72
CA TYR A 563 16.81 -21.11 -3.42
C TYR A 563 16.97 -21.37 -1.92
N THR A 564 17.77 -22.37 -1.57
CA THR A 564 18.30 -22.52 -0.20
C THR A 564 19.21 -21.34 0.17
N TYR A 565 19.42 -21.11 1.47
CA TYR A 565 20.10 -19.90 1.99
C TYR A 565 21.53 -19.70 1.45
N ASN A 566 22.19 -20.79 1.05
CA ASN A 566 23.53 -20.82 0.48
C ASN A 566 23.54 -20.85 -1.05
N MET A 567 22.37 -20.76 -1.69
CA MET A 567 22.16 -20.88 -3.14
C MET A 567 22.67 -22.18 -3.77
N GLU A 568 22.95 -23.24 -2.99
CA GLU A 568 23.42 -24.52 -3.54
C GLU A 568 22.31 -25.32 -4.22
N VAL A 569 21.06 -25.17 -3.76
CA VAL A 569 19.92 -25.92 -4.26
C VAL A 569 18.85 -24.96 -4.76
N GLN A 570 18.63 -24.99 -6.07
CA GLN A 570 17.42 -24.44 -6.69
C GLN A 570 16.23 -25.30 -6.29
N LYS A 571 15.17 -24.68 -5.74
CA LYS A 571 13.94 -25.39 -5.40
C LYS A 571 13.03 -25.48 -6.63
N PRO A 572 12.11 -26.46 -6.69
CA PRO A 572 11.17 -26.57 -7.81
C PRO A 572 10.28 -25.31 -7.99
N ALA A 573 10.04 -24.60 -6.89
CA ALA A 573 9.40 -23.29 -6.85
C ALA A 573 10.02 -22.24 -7.80
N TYR A 574 11.34 -22.30 -8.05
CA TYR A 574 12.02 -21.37 -8.94
C TYR A 574 11.50 -21.47 -10.38
N ASP A 575 11.44 -22.69 -10.92
CA ASP A 575 10.99 -22.93 -12.29
C ASP A 575 9.49 -22.64 -12.41
N VAL A 576 8.69 -22.98 -11.39
CA VAL A 576 7.28 -22.55 -11.33
C VAL A 576 7.19 -21.04 -11.44
N TYR A 577 7.85 -20.27 -10.57
CA TYR A 577 7.72 -18.81 -10.57
C TYR A 577 8.23 -18.16 -11.87
N LYS A 578 9.30 -18.71 -12.45
CA LYS A 578 9.83 -18.27 -13.75
C LYS A 578 8.80 -18.39 -14.87
N TYR A 579 8.02 -19.48 -14.86
CA TYR A 579 7.18 -19.86 -15.99
C TYR A 579 5.66 -19.78 -15.72
N VAL A 580 5.23 -19.34 -14.54
CA VAL A 580 3.81 -19.35 -14.10
C VAL A 580 2.88 -18.54 -15.00
N ASP A 581 3.41 -17.54 -15.70
CA ASP A 581 2.68 -16.59 -16.53
C ASP A 581 2.99 -16.75 -18.03
N THR A 582 3.47 -17.92 -18.45
CA THR A 582 3.83 -18.19 -19.86
C THR A 582 2.95 -19.27 -20.49
N GLN A 583 2.71 -19.14 -21.81
CA GLN A 583 1.89 -20.09 -22.59
C GLN A 583 2.50 -21.49 -22.73
N HIS A 584 3.81 -21.65 -22.49
CA HIS A 584 4.56 -22.85 -22.87
C HIS A 584 4.65 -23.92 -21.77
N THR A 585 4.12 -23.67 -20.57
CA THR A 585 4.66 -24.33 -19.36
C THR A 585 3.63 -24.89 -18.39
N GLN A 586 2.32 -24.75 -18.63
CA GLN A 586 1.31 -25.31 -17.74
C GLN A 586 1.49 -26.83 -17.57
N GLU A 587 1.58 -27.58 -18.67
CA GLU A 587 1.75 -29.04 -18.60
C GLU A 587 3.12 -29.48 -18.05
N GLU A 588 4.19 -28.75 -18.36
CA GLU A 588 5.58 -29.16 -18.03
C GLU A 588 5.97 -28.79 -16.60
N PHE A 589 5.66 -27.58 -16.15
CA PHE A 589 6.18 -27.04 -14.89
C PHE A 589 5.11 -26.86 -13.81
N ILE A 590 3.82 -26.88 -14.14
CA ILE A 590 2.77 -26.42 -13.22
C ILE A 590 1.79 -27.54 -12.85
N ASP A 591 1.16 -28.19 -13.83
CA ASP A 591 0.01 -29.10 -13.62
C ASP A 591 0.32 -30.33 -12.77
N GLY A 592 1.60 -30.73 -12.73
CA GLY A 592 2.07 -31.79 -11.85
C GLY A 592 1.92 -31.49 -10.36
N TYR A 593 1.86 -30.20 -9.98
CA TYR A 593 1.76 -29.75 -8.59
C TYR A 593 0.33 -29.60 -8.07
N LEU A 594 -0.69 -29.58 -8.94
CA LEU A 594 -2.09 -29.46 -8.51
C LEU A 594 -2.51 -30.58 -7.55
N LYS A 595 -1.92 -31.78 -7.70
CA LYS A 595 -2.19 -32.92 -6.81
C LYS A 595 -1.76 -32.70 -5.36
N GLU A 596 -0.84 -31.75 -5.13
CA GLU A 596 -0.34 -31.45 -3.79
C GLU A 596 -1.34 -30.58 -3.01
N ILE A 597 -2.32 -29.96 -3.68
CA ILE A 597 -3.38 -29.18 -3.04
C ILE A 597 -4.56 -30.09 -2.69
N GLY A 598 -4.87 -30.14 -1.41
CA GLY A 598 -6.02 -30.84 -0.86
C GLY A 598 -6.37 -30.35 0.54
N TRP A 599 -7.65 -30.31 0.87
CA TRP A 599 -8.17 -29.85 2.15
C TRP A 599 -9.38 -30.69 2.57
N ALA A 600 -9.79 -30.57 3.83
CA ALA A 600 -10.99 -31.21 4.34
C ALA A 600 -11.89 -30.16 4.99
N MET A 601 -13.16 -30.11 4.57
CA MET A 601 -14.14 -29.18 5.10
C MET A 601 -15.49 -29.88 5.25
N ASN A 602 -16.15 -29.70 6.39
CA ASN A 602 -17.46 -30.30 6.68
C ASN A 602 -17.53 -31.82 6.44
N GLY A 603 -16.45 -32.54 6.74
CA GLY A 603 -16.37 -34.00 6.57
C GLY A 603 -16.16 -34.46 5.13
N ILE A 604 -15.94 -33.55 4.17
CA ILE A 604 -15.64 -33.86 2.77
C ILE A 604 -14.16 -33.53 2.51
N THR A 605 -13.46 -34.47 1.87
CA THR A 605 -12.09 -34.28 1.39
C THR A 605 -12.09 -33.75 -0.04
N TYR A 606 -11.30 -32.71 -0.29
CA TYR A 606 -11.12 -32.09 -1.60
C TYR A 606 -9.68 -32.25 -2.07
N GLY A 607 -9.50 -32.38 -3.38
CA GLY A 607 -8.21 -32.53 -4.02
C GLY A 607 -8.27 -33.42 -5.25
N LYS A 608 -7.18 -33.43 -6.03
CA LYS A 608 -7.11 -34.20 -7.28
C LYS A 608 -7.33 -35.69 -7.06
N ASP A 609 -6.72 -36.23 -6.00
CA ASP A 609 -6.85 -37.65 -5.64
C ASP A 609 -8.24 -38.00 -5.07
N ALA A 610 -8.99 -37.01 -4.58
CA ALA A 610 -10.39 -37.18 -4.17
C ALA A 610 -11.37 -37.12 -5.37
N GLY A 611 -10.90 -36.72 -6.56
CA GLY A 611 -11.69 -36.70 -7.80
C GLY A 611 -12.62 -35.50 -7.97
N ASN A 612 -12.53 -34.49 -7.10
CA ASN A 612 -13.36 -33.28 -7.13
C ASN A 612 -12.59 -31.98 -7.47
N VAL A 613 -11.29 -32.09 -7.73
CA VAL A 613 -10.43 -31.02 -8.27
C VAL A 613 -9.80 -31.54 -9.55
N SER A 614 -10.02 -30.84 -10.65
CA SER A 614 -9.48 -31.19 -11.97
C SER A 614 -8.60 -30.08 -12.55
N THR A 615 -8.87 -28.82 -12.19
CA THR A 615 -8.20 -27.63 -12.70
C THR A 615 -7.69 -26.74 -11.57
N TRP A 616 -6.84 -25.77 -11.89
CA TRP A 616 -6.39 -24.75 -10.94
C TRP A 616 -7.50 -23.78 -10.52
N LYS A 617 -8.53 -23.60 -11.35
CA LYS A 617 -9.68 -22.78 -11.01
C LYS A 617 -10.50 -23.40 -9.87
N ASP A 618 -10.60 -24.74 -9.84
CA ASP A 618 -11.35 -25.48 -8.81
C ASP A 618 -10.83 -25.25 -7.39
N VAL A 619 -9.55 -24.86 -7.24
CA VAL A 619 -8.96 -24.59 -5.93
C VAL A 619 -9.06 -23.13 -5.51
N MET A 620 -9.47 -22.20 -6.38
CA MET A 620 -9.52 -20.77 -6.03
C MET A 620 -10.52 -20.47 -4.90
N GLY A 621 -11.63 -21.23 -4.83
CA GLY A 621 -12.68 -21.10 -3.81
C GLY A 621 -12.54 -22.03 -2.60
N ILE A 622 -11.31 -22.30 -2.11
CA ILE A 622 -11.10 -23.15 -0.90
C ILE A 622 -11.90 -22.62 0.30
N CYS A 623 -11.88 -21.31 0.53
CA CYS A 623 -12.79 -20.63 1.44
C CYS A 623 -13.98 -20.11 0.65
N PRO A 624 -15.20 -20.65 0.83
CA PRO A 624 -16.38 -20.10 0.18
C PRO A 624 -16.59 -18.63 0.56
N SER A 625 -16.79 -17.77 -0.43
CA SER A 625 -16.93 -16.31 -0.28
C SER A 625 -18.01 -15.76 -1.24
N ARG A 626 -18.31 -14.46 -1.15
CA ARG A 626 -19.19 -13.77 -2.11
C ARG A 626 -18.55 -13.57 -3.48
N PHE A 627 -17.25 -13.79 -3.62
CA PHE A 627 -16.56 -13.64 -4.90
C PHE A 627 -16.88 -14.85 -5.78
N ASP A 628 -17.60 -14.62 -6.88
CA ASP A 628 -18.03 -15.69 -7.77
C ASP A 628 -16.91 -16.10 -8.74
N TRP A 629 -16.08 -17.04 -8.30
CA TRP A 629 -15.05 -17.65 -9.14
C TRP A 629 -15.62 -18.36 -10.39
N ASN A 630 -16.91 -18.71 -10.42
CA ASN A 630 -17.55 -19.32 -11.58
C ASN A 630 -18.02 -18.29 -12.62
N ALA A 631 -18.16 -17.02 -12.24
CA ALA A 631 -18.47 -15.93 -13.18
C ALA A 631 -17.32 -15.69 -14.18
N ILE A 632 -16.09 -16.04 -13.81
CA ILE A 632 -14.92 -16.02 -14.69
C ILE A 632 -14.96 -17.28 -15.55
N SER A 633 -14.99 -17.15 -16.88
CA SER A 633 -14.90 -18.33 -17.76
C SER A 633 -13.52 -19.00 -17.65
N ASP A 634 -13.39 -20.27 -18.03
CA ASP A 634 -12.08 -20.93 -17.98
C ASP A 634 -11.07 -20.25 -18.91
N GLU A 635 -11.51 -19.83 -20.09
CA GLU A 635 -10.70 -19.03 -21.03
C GLU A 635 -10.23 -17.73 -20.38
N GLN A 636 -11.15 -16.96 -19.79
CA GLN A 636 -10.80 -15.70 -19.13
C GLN A 636 -9.86 -15.91 -17.93
N PHE A 637 -10.06 -16.97 -17.15
CA PHE A 637 -9.22 -17.29 -15.99
C PHE A 637 -7.76 -17.48 -16.39
N TYR A 638 -7.51 -18.22 -17.48
CA TYR A 638 -6.18 -18.47 -18.01
C TYR A 638 -5.62 -17.32 -18.85
N ASP A 639 -6.48 -16.57 -19.54
CA ASP A 639 -6.07 -15.33 -20.21
C ASP A 639 -5.53 -14.33 -19.18
N ASN A 640 -6.24 -14.10 -18.07
CA ASN A 640 -5.79 -13.20 -16.99
C ASN A 640 -4.39 -13.53 -16.47
N ILE A 641 -3.97 -14.80 -16.50
CA ILE A 641 -2.64 -15.24 -16.06
C ILE A 641 -1.54 -14.82 -17.05
N ILE A 642 -1.84 -14.84 -18.35
CA ILE A 642 -0.88 -14.58 -19.43
C ILE A 642 -0.91 -13.12 -19.89
N THR A 643 -2.09 -12.48 -19.86
CA THR A 643 -2.36 -11.22 -20.54
C THR A 643 -2.47 -10.01 -19.63
N ARG A 644 -2.31 -10.13 -18.31
CA ARG A 644 -2.48 -8.98 -17.41
C ARG A 644 -1.29 -8.01 -17.54
N ILE A 645 -1.45 -7.20 -18.59
CA ILE A 645 -0.61 -6.19 -19.19
C ILE A 645 -1.56 -5.02 -19.39
N VAL A 646 -1.32 -3.93 -18.64
CA VAL A 646 -1.78 -2.57 -18.96
C VAL A 646 -3.30 -2.35 -18.85
N ASP A 647 -3.71 -1.84 -17.68
CA ASP A 647 -4.70 -0.75 -17.54
C ASP A 647 -4.29 0.16 -16.38
#